data_AF-A0A3N5KGS8-F1
#
_entry.id   AF-A0A3N5KGS8-F1
#
_cell.length_a   1.000
_cell.length_b   1.000
_cell.length_c   1.000
_cell.angle_alpha   90.00
_cell.angle_beta   90.00
_cell.angle_gamma   90.00
#
_symmetry.space_group_name_H-M   'P 1'
#
loop_
_entity.id
_entity.type
_entity.pdbx_description
1 polymer ?
#
loop_
_entity_poly.entity_id
_entity_poly.type
_entity_poly.pdbx_seq_one_letter_code
_entity_poly.pdbx_strand_id
1 'polypeptide(L)'
;MSREGDHSMRKIVLVEPKSTHLHVYSRVAIPRLGVVLLGTILRNLGYDVRVYIEDIAPIDMQEVLSADVVGISTITSTAPPSYALADKVRAAGIPVVLGGTHTSFITEEGLQHADYVIRGEGEGALVELLEALQGRRDLSAIQNLSYRQDGRVVHNPERPMIRDLDVNPIPDFDLVHGWKRGGIVSIATSRGCPYSCTFCSVPGMYGHAFRTNSVDRVIDELKRHRDASYVFFADDIFTANKRRTKELLSRMIAEGVTPEWGAQVRTETVDDPEVLRLMQQSNCFNVYVGFESINPRTLKLFKKKQDVAKIEQAIERFHAHKVRIHGMFVIGSDEDEIETLDATATFAMSRGLESVQFMILTPCPGSPDWDHLYAKGNKDILTYDWSLYDGHHVVHQPRKLSPYELQVGSMRAMRKFYSWGNIARSLVIRRDLFTAGIQLYGKRLIRDWHKANKGYVAKLRQDLYGEVERVRDAGWVKTWKCVAVPDIFLQQRLGQLLQRFLADLGVEVIPLPTEVQTTHEAYLMPIGADAVHRLRERVDVIIAPIVKRASAGHEEISLRLNALSKALQANLDRLPRVIALPINEEQGPIFETFAKVGLVYTQNLKRVRSAYYQAGERLGFWGANTLAMAPATTGQGTDSPHA
;
A
#
# COMPACT_ATOMS: atom_id res chain seq x y z
N MET A 1 -15.35 34.92 26.72
CA MET A 1 -16.22 36.01 26.23
C MET A 1 -17.26 35.38 25.32
N SER A 2 -18.50 35.42 25.77
CA SER A 2 -19.70 34.85 25.15
C SER A 2 -19.97 35.50 23.79
N ARG A 3 -20.01 34.69 22.72
CA ARG A 3 -20.69 35.06 21.47
C ARG A 3 -22.20 34.82 21.66
N GLU A 4 -22.85 35.70 22.42
CA GLU A 4 -24.31 35.82 22.43
C GLU A 4 -24.71 36.79 21.33
N GLY A 5 -24.81 36.24 20.12
CA GLY A 5 -25.51 36.81 18.99
C GLY A 5 -26.11 35.63 18.24
N ASP A 6 -27.33 35.79 17.73
CA ASP A 6 -28.08 34.82 16.93
C ASP A 6 -27.32 34.47 15.63
N HIS A 7 -26.17 33.79 15.75
CA HIS A 7 -25.39 33.30 14.64
C HIS A 7 -25.85 31.87 14.38
N SER A 8 -26.96 31.76 13.64
CA SER A 8 -27.36 30.49 13.08
C SER A 8 -26.22 29.97 12.21
N MET A 9 -25.59 28.87 12.62
CA MET A 9 -24.55 28.18 11.87
C MET A 9 -24.98 28.05 10.41
N ARG A 10 -24.23 28.68 9.51
CA ARG A 10 -24.59 28.80 8.09
C ARG A 10 -23.45 28.42 7.17
N LYS A 11 -22.21 28.75 7.52
CA LYS A 11 -21.05 28.61 6.64
C LYS A 11 -20.26 27.36 6.96
N ILE A 12 -20.22 26.42 6.02
CA ILE A 12 -19.51 25.15 6.14
C ILE A 12 -18.44 25.06 5.07
N VAL A 13 -17.21 24.76 5.47
CA VAL A 13 -16.10 24.55 4.53
C VAL A 13 -15.67 23.10 4.57
N LEU A 14 -15.68 22.42 3.42
CA LEU A 14 -15.21 21.06 3.28
C LEU A 14 -13.88 21.04 2.55
N VAL A 15 -12.89 20.33 3.08
CA VAL A 15 -11.52 20.34 2.55
C VAL A 15 -11.02 18.93 2.27
N GLU A 16 -10.34 18.84 1.14
CA GLU A 16 -9.59 17.69 0.65
C GLU A 16 -8.14 18.10 0.47
N PRO A 17 -7.28 17.81 1.46
CA PRO A 17 -5.85 18.08 1.38
C PRO A 17 -5.18 17.17 0.34
N LYS A 18 -4.14 17.69 -0.33
CA LYS A 18 -3.34 16.90 -1.27
C LYS A 18 -2.34 16.00 -0.54
N SER A 19 -1.84 14.99 -1.25
CA SER A 19 -0.70 14.18 -0.78
C SER A 19 0.58 15.00 -0.69
N THR A 20 1.43 14.68 0.28
CA THR A 20 2.72 15.37 0.50
C THR A 20 3.78 15.00 -0.54
N HIS A 21 3.63 13.87 -1.23
CA HIS A 21 4.60 13.37 -2.22
C HIS A 21 4.02 13.31 -3.62
N LEU A 22 4.91 13.40 -4.62
CA LEU A 22 4.55 13.19 -6.02
C LEU A 22 4.20 11.72 -6.25
N HIS A 23 3.05 11.47 -6.88
CA HIS A 23 2.58 10.16 -7.30
C HIS A 23 2.12 10.20 -8.77
N VAL A 24 1.79 9.02 -9.32
CA VAL A 24 1.41 8.86 -10.74
C VAL A 24 0.21 9.74 -11.14
N TYR A 25 -0.68 10.04 -10.20
CA TYR A 25 -1.86 10.89 -10.39
C TYR A 25 -1.62 12.39 -10.18
N SER A 26 -0.45 12.85 -9.75
CA SER A 26 -0.24 14.27 -9.38
C SER A 26 -0.34 15.30 -10.52
N ARG A 27 -0.63 14.90 -11.76
CA ARG A 27 -0.89 15.81 -12.90
C ARG A 27 -2.35 15.78 -13.37
N VAL A 28 -3.11 14.80 -12.90
CA VAL A 28 -4.50 14.61 -13.27
C VAL A 28 -5.29 14.64 -11.97
N ALA A 29 -5.84 15.81 -11.64
CA ALA A 29 -6.74 15.93 -10.51
C ALA A 29 -8.02 15.16 -10.82
N ILE A 30 -8.22 14.04 -10.12
CA ILE A 30 -9.47 13.29 -10.11
C ILE A 30 -10.07 13.52 -8.71
N PRO A 31 -11.03 14.47 -8.57
CA PRO A 31 -11.65 14.80 -7.29
C PRO A 31 -12.20 13.57 -6.58
N ARG A 32 -11.93 13.40 -5.29
CA ARG A 32 -12.64 12.38 -4.51
C ARG A 32 -14.06 12.89 -4.23
N LEU A 33 -15.06 12.07 -4.55
CA LEU A 33 -16.45 12.52 -4.57
C LEU A 33 -17.07 12.79 -3.19
N GLY A 34 -16.45 12.31 -2.11
CA GLY A 34 -17.01 12.40 -0.76
C GLY A 34 -17.36 13.83 -0.33
N VAL A 35 -16.39 14.76 -0.41
CA VAL A 35 -16.61 16.15 0.01
C VAL A 35 -17.55 16.91 -0.92
N VAL A 36 -17.56 16.60 -2.22
CA VAL A 36 -18.47 17.20 -3.18
C VAL A 36 -19.91 16.76 -2.93
N LEU A 37 -20.11 15.45 -2.69
CA LEU A 37 -21.42 14.90 -2.34
C LEU A 37 -21.95 15.49 -1.03
N LEU A 38 -21.14 15.46 0.03
CA LEU A 38 -21.53 16.03 1.32
C LEU A 38 -21.83 17.53 1.20
N GLY A 39 -21.02 18.27 0.45
CA GLY A 39 -21.27 19.69 0.21
C GLY A 39 -22.58 19.94 -0.54
N THR A 40 -22.93 19.07 -1.50
CA THR A 40 -24.20 19.14 -2.23
C THR A 40 -25.40 18.89 -1.31
N ILE A 41 -25.31 17.88 -0.45
CA ILE A 41 -26.35 17.59 0.57
C ILE A 41 -26.56 18.83 1.45
N LEU A 42 -25.48 19.39 1.98
CA LEU A 42 -25.54 20.56 2.85
C LEU A 42 -26.08 21.81 2.14
N ARG A 43 -25.67 22.07 0.88
CA ARG A 43 -26.24 23.18 0.11
C ARG A 43 -27.74 23.02 -0.11
N ASN A 44 -28.21 21.80 -0.41
CA ASN A 44 -29.64 21.52 -0.58
C ASN A 44 -30.45 21.73 0.72
N LEU A 45 -29.80 21.67 1.89
CA LEU A 45 -30.38 22.00 3.18
C LEU A 45 -30.28 23.51 3.53
N GLY A 46 -29.72 24.33 2.65
CA GLY A 46 -29.66 25.79 2.80
C GLY A 46 -28.40 26.32 3.50
N TYR A 47 -27.38 25.49 3.73
CA TYR A 47 -26.07 25.97 4.20
C TYR A 47 -25.31 26.69 3.08
N ASP A 48 -24.51 27.69 3.45
CA ASP A 48 -23.49 28.28 2.61
C ASP A 48 -22.26 27.36 2.63
N VAL A 49 -21.99 26.69 1.51
CA VAL A 49 -20.97 25.63 1.46
C VAL A 49 -19.91 25.98 0.43
N ARG A 50 -18.65 25.83 0.82
CA ARG A 50 -17.52 25.76 -0.13
C ARG A 50 -16.74 24.47 0.02
N VAL A 51 -16.29 23.93 -1.10
CA VAL A 51 -15.42 22.75 -1.16
C VAL A 51 -14.05 23.16 -1.70
N TYR A 52 -12.99 22.80 -0.97
CA TYR A 52 -11.61 22.95 -1.43
C TYR A 52 -11.02 21.57 -1.69
N ILE A 53 -10.53 21.37 -2.92
CA ILE A 53 -9.76 20.20 -3.32
C ILE A 53 -8.38 20.71 -3.70
N GLU A 54 -7.38 20.42 -2.86
CA GLU A 54 -6.08 21.10 -2.95
C GLU A 54 -5.32 20.76 -4.26
N ASP A 55 -5.62 19.61 -4.87
CA ASP A 55 -5.11 19.24 -6.20
C ASP A 55 -5.72 20.09 -7.34
N ILE A 56 -6.85 20.76 -7.13
CA ILE A 56 -7.49 21.68 -8.09
C ILE A 56 -7.06 23.12 -7.84
N ALA A 57 -7.15 23.57 -6.59
CA ALA A 57 -6.87 24.95 -6.21
C ALA A 57 -6.31 25.02 -4.78
N PRO A 58 -5.41 25.98 -4.49
CA PRO A 58 -4.90 26.15 -3.13
C PRO A 58 -6.02 26.44 -2.13
N ILE A 59 -5.86 25.94 -0.90
CA ILE A 59 -6.80 26.18 0.19
C ILE A 59 -6.72 27.66 0.61
N ASP A 60 -7.85 28.35 0.56
CA ASP A 60 -7.96 29.72 1.08
C ASP A 60 -8.20 29.66 2.59
N MET A 61 -7.14 29.94 3.37
CA MET A 61 -7.24 29.92 4.83
C MET A 61 -8.13 31.02 5.40
N GLN A 62 -8.36 32.14 4.70
CA GLN A 62 -9.30 33.16 5.17
C GLN A 62 -10.73 32.61 5.12
N GLU A 63 -11.06 31.91 4.04
CA GLU A 63 -12.36 31.25 3.90
C GLU A 63 -12.55 30.17 4.97
N VAL A 64 -11.56 29.30 5.14
CA VAL A 64 -11.58 28.23 6.16
C VAL A 64 -11.75 28.80 7.57
N LEU A 65 -11.00 29.85 7.93
CA LEU A 65 -11.05 30.46 9.26
C LEU A 65 -12.28 31.36 9.49
N SER A 66 -13.09 31.58 8.45
CA SER A 66 -14.37 32.28 8.57
C SER A 66 -15.58 31.34 8.66
N ALA A 67 -15.36 30.02 8.58
CA ALA A 67 -16.41 29.02 8.63
C ALA A 67 -16.93 28.80 10.06
N ASP A 68 -18.17 28.33 10.16
CA ASP A 68 -18.76 27.89 11.43
C ASP A 68 -18.36 26.45 11.76
N VAL A 69 -18.13 25.61 10.74
CA VAL A 69 -17.62 24.23 10.87
C VAL A 69 -16.74 23.91 9.67
N VAL A 70 -15.64 23.19 9.92
CA VAL A 70 -14.77 22.69 8.86
C VAL A 70 -14.77 21.16 8.86
N GLY A 71 -15.14 20.58 7.72
CA GLY A 71 -15.03 19.14 7.47
C GLY A 71 -13.78 18.82 6.65
N ILE A 72 -13.00 17.81 7.04
CA ILE A 72 -11.76 17.43 6.32
C ILE A 72 -11.79 15.94 5.98
N SER A 73 -11.65 15.63 4.69
CA SER A 73 -11.61 14.25 4.18
C SER A 73 -10.19 13.70 4.15
N THR A 74 -10.00 12.59 4.86
CA THR A 74 -8.69 12.04 5.22
C THR A 74 -8.53 10.62 4.70
N ILE A 75 -7.56 10.43 3.80
CA ILE A 75 -7.00 9.11 3.46
C ILE A 75 -5.61 8.99 4.10
N THR A 76 -5.03 7.78 4.15
CA THR A 76 -3.81 7.53 4.93
C THR A 76 -2.66 8.46 4.56
N SER A 77 -2.33 8.60 3.27
CA SER A 77 -1.25 9.49 2.81
C SER A 77 -1.51 10.99 3.04
N THR A 78 -2.78 11.39 3.20
CA THR A 78 -3.16 12.78 3.47
C THR A 78 -3.44 13.03 4.95
N ALA A 79 -3.26 12.04 5.83
CA ALA A 79 -3.49 12.20 7.27
C ALA A 79 -2.63 13.32 7.88
N PRO A 80 -1.31 13.39 7.64
CA PRO A 80 -0.49 14.46 8.22
C PRO A 80 -0.93 15.88 7.81
N PRO A 81 -1.14 16.22 6.52
CA PRO A 81 -1.64 17.55 6.18
C PRO A 81 -3.09 17.79 6.65
N SER A 82 -3.93 16.75 6.74
CA SER A 82 -5.30 16.87 7.28
C SER A 82 -5.28 17.22 8.76
N TYR A 83 -4.43 16.57 9.55
CA TYR A 83 -4.25 16.86 10.97
C TYR A 83 -3.65 18.24 11.20
N ALA A 84 -2.63 18.63 10.42
CA ALA A 84 -2.05 19.96 10.50
C ALA A 84 -3.07 21.08 10.17
N LEU A 85 -3.98 20.83 9.24
CA LEU A 85 -5.10 21.74 8.97
C LEU A 85 -6.09 21.75 10.13
N ALA A 86 -6.51 20.57 10.60
CA ALA A 86 -7.43 20.42 11.73
C ALA A 86 -6.95 21.17 12.98
N ASP A 87 -5.68 21.01 13.36
CA ASP A 87 -5.10 21.68 14.52
C ASP A 87 -5.13 23.21 14.38
N LYS A 88 -4.85 23.75 13.19
CA LYS A 88 -4.93 25.20 12.93
C LYS A 88 -6.35 25.73 13.06
N VAL A 89 -7.33 25.01 12.50
CA VAL A 89 -8.75 25.42 12.55
C VAL A 89 -9.27 25.33 13.99
N ARG A 90 -8.96 24.25 14.69
CA ARG A 90 -9.35 24.07 16.10
C ARG A 90 -8.69 25.10 17.02
N ALA A 91 -7.43 25.46 16.78
CA ALA A 91 -6.77 26.55 17.52
C ALA A 91 -7.44 27.92 17.32
N ALA A 92 -8.18 28.11 16.22
CA ALA A 92 -9.00 29.30 15.99
C ALA A 92 -10.39 29.22 16.64
N GLY A 93 -10.70 28.13 17.36
CA GLY A 93 -11.98 27.92 18.05
C GLY A 93 -13.13 27.48 17.13
N ILE A 94 -12.82 27.00 15.92
CA ILE A 94 -13.81 26.53 14.96
C ILE A 94 -13.93 25.00 15.09
N PRO A 95 -15.15 24.45 15.25
CA PRO A 95 -15.37 23.01 15.25
C PRO A 95 -14.82 22.30 14.01
N VAL A 96 -14.03 21.26 14.23
CA VAL A 96 -13.44 20.43 13.16
C VAL A 96 -14.04 19.05 13.16
N VAL A 97 -14.42 18.58 11.96
CA VAL A 97 -14.91 17.24 11.71
C VAL A 97 -13.95 16.54 10.76
N LEU A 98 -13.34 15.43 11.19
CA LEU A 98 -12.61 14.56 10.27
C LEU A 98 -13.52 13.44 9.77
N GLY A 99 -13.36 13.08 8.51
CA GLY A 99 -13.96 11.87 7.93
C GLY A 99 -13.03 11.27 6.89
N GLY A 100 -13.48 10.20 6.22
CA GLY A 100 -12.70 9.47 5.24
C GLY A 100 -12.13 8.16 5.78
N THR A 101 -11.45 7.39 4.92
CA THR A 101 -11.04 6.02 5.22
C THR A 101 -10.07 5.94 6.39
N HIS A 102 -9.08 6.83 6.47
CA HIS A 102 -8.05 6.74 7.50
C HIS A 102 -8.61 6.93 8.91
N THR A 103 -9.35 8.02 9.13
CA THR A 103 -9.93 8.34 10.44
C THR A 103 -11.12 7.46 10.80
N SER A 104 -11.70 6.74 9.83
CA SER A 104 -12.67 5.68 10.12
C SER A 104 -12.03 4.46 10.80
N PHE A 105 -10.76 4.15 10.49
CA PHE A 105 -10.05 2.98 11.03
C PHE A 105 -9.06 3.32 12.16
N ILE A 106 -8.55 4.55 12.19
CA ILE A 106 -7.64 5.06 13.24
C ILE A 106 -8.30 6.28 13.90
N THR A 107 -9.50 6.07 14.44
CA THR A 107 -10.37 7.16 14.92
C THR A 107 -9.79 7.93 16.10
N GLU A 108 -9.15 7.23 17.03
CA GLU A 108 -8.58 7.80 18.24
C GLU A 108 -7.43 8.76 17.92
N GLU A 109 -6.64 8.47 16.89
CA GLU A 109 -5.61 9.36 16.38
C GLU A 109 -6.24 10.61 15.75
N GLY A 110 -7.28 10.45 14.92
CA GLY A 110 -8.03 11.58 14.36
C GLY A 110 -8.61 12.50 15.44
N LEU A 111 -9.15 11.93 16.54
CA LEU A 111 -9.67 12.67 17.70
C LEU A 111 -8.59 13.35 18.55
N GLN A 112 -7.30 13.16 18.26
CA GLN A 112 -6.24 14.00 18.83
C GLN A 112 -6.22 15.37 18.14
N HIS A 113 -6.66 15.46 16.89
CA HIS A 113 -6.56 16.65 16.03
C HIS A 113 -7.89 17.37 15.78
N ALA A 114 -9.02 16.70 15.99
CA ALA A 114 -10.35 17.25 15.73
C ALA A 114 -11.34 17.03 16.89
N ASP A 115 -12.45 17.76 16.83
CA ASP A 115 -13.53 17.67 17.83
C ASP A 115 -14.42 16.45 17.57
N TYR A 116 -14.62 16.12 16.29
CA TYR A 116 -15.48 15.04 15.84
C TYR A 116 -14.80 14.20 14.75
N VAL A 117 -15.06 12.89 14.77
CA VAL A 117 -14.75 11.98 13.67
C VAL A 117 -16.01 11.27 13.23
N ILE A 118 -16.33 11.36 11.94
CA ILE A 118 -17.40 10.60 11.31
C ILE A 118 -16.80 9.37 10.64
N ARG A 119 -17.17 8.18 11.12
CA ARG A 119 -16.69 6.88 10.63
C ARG A 119 -17.57 6.37 9.49
N GLY A 120 -17.00 5.71 8.49
CA GLY A 120 -17.74 5.10 7.39
C GLY A 120 -18.48 6.11 6.51
N GLU A 121 -19.74 5.80 6.16
CA GLU A 121 -20.60 6.68 5.36
C GLU A 121 -21.12 7.85 6.21
N GLY A 122 -20.84 9.08 5.75
CA GLY A 122 -21.01 10.31 6.55
C GLY A 122 -22.22 11.15 6.19
N GLU A 123 -23.00 10.79 5.17
CA GLU A 123 -24.08 11.61 4.62
C GLU A 123 -25.13 11.99 5.66
N GLY A 124 -25.63 11.01 6.43
CA GLY A 124 -26.57 11.27 7.52
C GLY A 124 -25.90 11.85 8.76
N ALA A 125 -24.73 11.29 9.14
CA ALA A 125 -24.05 11.67 10.38
C ALA A 125 -23.60 13.13 10.40
N LEU A 126 -23.14 13.66 9.26
CA LEU A 126 -22.72 15.05 9.15
C LEU A 126 -23.90 16.00 9.31
N VAL A 127 -25.04 15.71 8.69
CA VAL A 127 -26.26 16.52 8.82
C VAL A 127 -26.72 16.53 10.29
N GLU A 128 -26.80 15.36 10.91
CA GLU A 128 -27.21 15.22 12.31
C GLU A 128 -26.22 15.91 13.27
N LEU A 129 -24.92 15.91 12.96
CA LEU A 129 -23.92 16.64 13.73
C LEU A 129 -24.12 18.15 13.66
N LEU A 130 -24.40 18.71 12.48
CA LEU A 130 -24.72 20.13 12.36
C LEU A 130 -26.01 20.52 13.10
N GLU A 131 -27.01 19.62 13.16
CA GLU A 131 -28.20 19.81 14.01
C GLU A 131 -27.82 19.84 15.50
N ALA A 132 -26.96 18.92 15.94
CA ALA A 132 -26.53 18.84 17.35
C ALA A 132 -25.70 20.06 17.77
N LEU A 133 -24.82 20.55 16.90
CA LEU A 133 -24.05 21.79 17.15
C LEU A 133 -24.94 23.04 17.26
N GLN A 134 -26.17 22.99 16.72
CA GLN A 134 -27.20 24.02 16.89
C GLN A 134 -28.16 23.74 18.06
N GLY A 135 -27.87 22.73 18.90
CA GLY A 135 -28.69 22.37 20.06
C GLY A 135 -30.00 21.65 19.72
N ARG A 136 -30.17 21.17 18.49
CA ARG A 136 -31.41 20.51 18.02
C ARG A 136 -31.41 18.99 18.18
N ARG A 137 -30.26 18.42 18.56
CA ARG A 137 -30.04 16.97 18.69
C ARG A 137 -28.95 16.70 19.73
N ASP A 138 -29.03 15.55 20.39
CA ASP A 138 -27.96 15.08 21.27
C ASP A 138 -26.86 14.34 20.51
N LEU A 139 -25.59 14.57 20.86
CA LEU A 139 -24.45 13.94 20.20
C LEU A 139 -24.49 12.41 20.28
N SER A 140 -24.98 11.82 21.38
CA SER A 140 -25.05 10.36 21.59
C SER A 140 -26.03 9.66 20.65
N ALA A 141 -26.97 10.39 20.04
CA ALA A 141 -27.94 9.84 19.10
C ALA A 141 -27.41 9.70 17.66
N ILE A 142 -26.21 10.24 17.37
CA ILE A 142 -25.66 10.30 16.02
C ILE A 142 -24.85 9.04 15.73
N GLN A 143 -25.40 8.11 14.96
CA GLN A 143 -24.65 6.93 14.52
C GLN A 143 -23.43 7.33 13.67
N ASN A 144 -22.37 6.52 13.69
CA ASN A 144 -21.06 6.77 13.07
C ASN A 144 -20.23 7.91 13.70
N LEU A 145 -20.74 8.63 14.70
CA LEU A 145 -19.99 9.70 15.34
C LEU A 145 -19.03 9.16 16.41
N SER A 146 -17.82 9.72 16.44
CA SER A 146 -16.91 9.65 17.58
C SER A 146 -16.52 11.05 17.99
N TYR A 147 -16.40 11.27 19.30
CA TYR A 147 -16.11 12.57 19.88
C TYR A 147 -15.50 12.40 21.28
N ARG A 148 -15.12 13.51 21.91
CA ARG A 148 -14.67 13.51 23.30
C ARG A 148 -15.75 14.08 24.21
N GLN A 149 -16.03 13.37 25.31
CA GLN A 149 -16.90 13.84 26.39
C GLN A 149 -16.17 13.59 27.71
N ASP A 150 -16.06 14.62 28.54
CA ASP A 150 -15.37 14.57 29.85
C ASP A 150 -13.96 13.96 29.78
N GLY A 151 -13.22 14.32 28.72
CA GLY A 151 -11.86 13.84 28.46
C GLY A 151 -11.76 12.42 27.91
N ARG A 152 -12.87 11.68 27.79
CA ARG A 152 -12.92 10.31 27.26
C ARG A 152 -13.40 10.29 25.83
N VAL A 153 -12.84 9.38 25.04
CA VAL A 153 -13.33 9.11 23.69
C VAL A 153 -14.64 8.32 23.80
N VAL A 154 -15.66 8.78 23.08
CA VAL A 154 -16.96 8.13 22.95
C VAL A 154 -17.14 7.73 21.49
N HIS A 155 -17.52 6.48 21.26
CA HIS A 155 -17.89 5.96 19.95
C HIS A 155 -19.37 5.61 19.98
N ASN A 156 -20.18 6.34 19.21
CA ASN A 156 -21.57 5.95 19.01
C ASN A 156 -21.64 4.71 18.11
N PRO A 157 -22.76 3.96 18.11
CA PRO A 157 -22.95 2.80 17.24
C PRO A 157 -22.73 3.10 15.75
N GLU A 158 -22.31 2.09 15.00
CA GLU A 158 -22.21 2.20 13.55
C GLU A 158 -23.59 2.28 12.88
N ARG A 159 -23.67 3.05 11.79
CA ARG A 159 -24.85 3.16 10.95
C ARG A 159 -24.89 2.04 9.92
N PRO A 160 -26.06 1.43 9.66
CA PRO A 160 -26.22 0.55 8.51
C PRO A 160 -25.84 1.27 7.21
N MET A 161 -25.08 0.59 6.36
CA MET A 161 -24.69 1.11 5.05
C MET A 161 -25.92 1.47 4.19
N ILE A 162 -25.83 2.58 3.46
CA ILE A 162 -26.88 3.11 2.58
C ILE A 162 -27.19 2.08 1.48
N ARG A 163 -28.36 1.43 1.53
CA ARG A 163 -28.71 0.36 0.58
C ARG A 163 -28.99 0.88 -0.82
N ASP A 164 -29.80 1.93 -0.91
CA ASP A 164 -30.14 2.60 -2.15
C ASP A 164 -29.36 3.91 -2.23
N LEU A 165 -28.46 4.01 -3.20
CA LEU A 165 -27.59 5.18 -3.34
C LEU A 165 -28.33 6.39 -3.95
N ASP A 166 -29.51 6.21 -4.53
CA ASP A 166 -30.30 7.28 -5.14
C ASP A 166 -30.88 8.28 -4.14
N VAL A 167 -30.88 7.93 -2.84
CA VAL A 167 -31.21 8.86 -1.76
C VAL A 167 -30.30 10.08 -1.72
N ASN A 168 -29.09 9.94 -2.25
CA ASN A 168 -28.10 11.01 -2.31
C ASN A 168 -28.36 11.92 -3.52
N PRO A 169 -28.08 13.23 -3.48
CA PRO A 169 -28.16 14.10 -4.66
C PRO A 169 -27.01 13.83 -5.64
N ILE A 170 -27.17 14.20 -6.91
CA ILE A 170 -26.05 14.21 -7.88
C ILE A 170 -25.03 15.25 -7.41
N PRO A 171 -23.73 14.90 -7.24
CA PRO A 171 -22.71 15.83 -6.78
C PRO A 171 -22.64 17.09 -7.64
N ASP A 172 -22.61 18.26 -7.01
CA ASP A 172 -22.41 19.53 -7.69
C ASP A 172 -20.96 20.02 -7.57
N PHE A 173 -20.22 19.88 -8.68
CA PHE A 173 -18.85 20.33 -8.79
C PHE A 173 -18.68 21.86 -8.81
N ASP A 174 -19.73 22.63 -9.05
CA ASP A 174 -19.65 24.10 -8.98
C ASP A 174 -19.40 24.59 -7.53
N LEU A 175 -19.60 23.73 -6.53
CA LEU A 175 -19.20 23.99 -5.14
C LEU A 175 -17.68 23.96 -4.93
N VAL A 176 -16.94 23.33 -5.84
CA VAL A 176 -15.49 23.17 -5.73
C VAL A 176 -14.80 24.45 -6.18
N HIS A 177 -14.08 25.08 -5.25
CA HIS A 177 -13.32 26.29 -5.54
C HIS A 177 -12.29 26.05 -6.65
N GLY A 178 -12.29 26.92 -7.65
CA GLY A 178 -11.39 26.81 -8.80
C GLY A 178 -11.78 25.74 -9.83
N TRP A 179 -12.95 25.09 -9.68
CA TRP A 179 -13.45 24.14 -10.66
C TRP A 179 -13.64 24.77 -12.03
N LYS A 180 -13.17 24.08 -13.07
CA LYS A 180 -13.37 24.46 -14.46
C LYS A 180 -14.09 23.33 -15.17
N ARG A 181 -15.27 23.67 -15.69
CA ARG A 181 -16.07 22.78 -16.55
C ARG A 181 -15.31 22.43 -17.84
N GLY A 182 -15.74 21.36 -18.51
CA GLY A 182 -15.10 20.84 -19.73
C GLY A 182 -13.88 19.92 -19.52
N GLY A 183 -13.42 19.74 -18.28
CA GLY A 183 -12.28 18.89 -17.94
C GLY A 183 -12.62 17.43 -17.65
N ILE A 184 -11.81 16.80 -16.81
CA ILE A 184 -12.03 15.45 -16.29
C ILE A 184 -13.03 15.53 -15.14
N VAL A 185 -14.11 14.76 -15.22
CA VAL A 185 -15.09 14.61 -14.13
C VAL A 185 -15.08 13.19 -13.59
N SER A 186 -15.30 13.05 -12.29
CA SER A 186 -15.45 11.74 -11.65
C SER A 186 -16.93 11.46 -11.39
N ILE A 187 -17.38 10.23 -11.65
CA ILE A 187 -18.75 9.79 -11.39
C ILE A 187 -18.68 8.45 -10.66
N ALA A 188 -19.33 8.30 -9.51
CA ALA A 188 -19.48 7.01 -8.83
C ALA A 188 -20.85 6.43 -9.14
N THR A 189 -20.89 5.23 -9.72
CA THR A 189 -22.12 4.50 -10.01
C THR A 189 -22.43 3.42 -8.97
N SER A 190 -21.46 3.09 -8.12
CA SER A 190 -21.58 2.05 -7.11
C SER A 190 -20.67 2.25 -5.89
N ARG A 191 -20.92 1.48 -4.82
CA ARG A 191 -20.09 1.34 -3.62
C ARG A 191 -20.01 -0.14 -3.21
N GLY A 192 -18.86 -0.51 -2.65
CA GLY A 192 -18.61 -1.85 -2.11
C GLY A 192 -18.03 -2.81 -3.15
N CYS A 193 -17.44 -3.91 -2.65
CA CYS A 193 -16.70 -4.85 -3.49
C CYS A 193 -16.93 -6.31 -3.03
N PRO A 194 -17.46 -7.20 -3.89
CA PRO A 194 -17.77 -8.58 -3.50
C PRO A 194 -16.53 -9.47 -3.32
N TYR A 195 -15.33 -8.94 -3.53
CA TYR A 195 -14.06 -9.65 -3.38
C TYR A 195 -13.42 -9.38 -2.02
N SER A 196 -12.49 -10.26 -1.64
CA SER A 196 -11.85 -10.27 -0.31
C SER A 196 -10.33 -10.26 -0.43
N CYS A 197 -9.78 -9.36 -1.26
CA CYS A 197 -8.35 -9.19 -1.39
C CYS A 197 -7.74 -8.71 -0.06
N THR A 198 -6.67 -9.36 0.41
CA THR A 198 -6.21 -9.20 1.80
C THR A 198 -5.61 -7.83 2.10
N PHE A 199 -5.01 -7.19 1.09
CA PHE A 199 -4.37 -5.88 1.20
C PHE A 199 -5.33 -4.69 1.01
N CYS A 200 -6.58 -4.94 0.63
CA CYS A 200 -7.51 -3.90 0.20
C CYS A 200 -8.44 -3.46 1.34
N SER A 201 -8.55 -2.14 1.57
CA SER A 201 -9.41 -1.57 2.60
C SER A 201 -10.87 -1.33 2.15
N VAL A 202 -11.17 -1.46 0.85
CA VAL A 202 -12.51 -1.20 0.30
C VAL A 202 -13.61 -2.03 0.99
N PRO A 203 -13.46 -3.36 1.17
CA PRO A 203 -14.49 -4.13 1.86
C PRO A 203 -14.65 -3.75 3.33
N GLY A 204 -13.57 -3.34 4.00
CA GLY A 204 -13.63 -2.82 5.37
C GLY A 204 -14.44 -1.52 5.45
N MET A 205 -14.35 -0.66 4.43
CA MET A 205 -15.04 0.63 4.41
C MET A 205 -16.50 0.54 3.93
N TYR A 206 -16.75 -0.18 2.85
CA TYR A 206 -18.03 -0.16 2.12
C TYR A 206 -18.75 -1.51 2.09
N GLY A 207 -18.18 -2.54 2.72
CA GLY A 207 -18.71 -3.88 2.77
C GLY A 207 -18.58 -4.64 1.45
N HIS A 208 -19.05 -5.89 1.46
CA HIS A 208 -19.04 -6.77 0.30
C HIS A 208 -20.25 -6.61 -0.64
N ALA A 209 -21.30 -5.92 -0.20
CA ALA A 209 -22.47 -5.68 -1.01
C ALA A 209 -22.17 -4.66 -2.11
N PHE A 210 -22.42 -5.02 -3.37
CA PHE A 210 -22.31 -4.09 -4.50
C PHE A 210 -23.60 -3.26 -4.61
N ARG A 211 -23.57 -2.06 -4.02
CA ARG A 211 -24.69 -1.12 -3.93
C ARG A 211 -24.55 -0.09 -5.05
N THR A 212 -25.64 0.31 -5.69
CA THR A 212 -25.56 1.08 -6.94
C THR A 212 -26.52 2.25 -6.97
N ASN A 213 -26.14 3.32 -7.66
CA ASN A 213 -27.08 4.31 -8.20
C ASN A 213 -27.93 3.65 -9.31
N SER A 214 -29.16 4.12 -9.53
CA SER A 214 -29.94 3.71 -10.70
C SER A 214 -29.28 4.15 -12.00
N VAL A 215 -29.59 3.44 -13.10
CA VAL A 215 -29.07 3.82 -14.42
C VAL A 215 -29.59 5.20 -14.83
N ASP A 216 -30.86 5.51 -14.55
CA ASP A 216 -31.45 6.81 -14.87
C ASP A 216 -30.70 7.97 -14.20
N ARG A 217 -30.41 7.84 -12.90
CA ARG A 217 -29.61 8.83 -12.17
C ARG A 217 -28.22 9.03 -12.77
N VAL A 218 -27.53 7.96 -13.13
CA VAL A 218 -26.18 8.03 -13.72
C VAL A 218 -26.24 8.70 -15.10
N ILE A 219 -27.26 8.40 -15.90
CA ILE A 219 -27.48 9.06 -17.20
C ILE A 219 -27.76 10.55 -17.02
N ASP A 220 -28.55 10.94 -16.02
CA ASP A 220 -28.81 12.36 -15.72
C ASP A 220 -27.55 13.10 -15.26
N GLU A 221 -26.68 12.45 -14.48
CA GLU A 221 -25.38 12.99 -14.10
C GLU A 221 -24.46 13.16 -15.32
N LEU A 222 -24.39 12.16 -16.21
CA LEU A 222 -23.67 12.27 -17.48
C LEU A 222 -24.20 13.41 -18.36
N LYS A 223 -25.52 13.64 -18.37
CA LYS A 223 -26.14 14.76 -19.11
C LYS A 223 -25.70 16.13 -18.57
N ARG A 224 -25.50 16.26 -17.25
CA ARG A 224 -25.00 17.50 -16.61
C ARG A 224 -23.55 17.80 -16.96
N HIS A 225 -22.79 16.77 -17.32
CA HIS A 225 -21.36 16.86 -17.67
C HIS A 225 -21.10 16.53 -19.14
N ARG A 226 -22.03 16.85 -20.05
CA ARG A 226 -21.87 16.62 -21.51
C ARG A 226 -20.66 17.32 -22.12
N ASP A 227 -20.20 18.38 -21.49
CA ASP A 227 -19.04 19.15 -21.89
C ASP A 227 -17.71 18.53 -21.42
N ALA A 228 -17.73 17.57 -20.48
CA ALA A 228 -16.53 16.95 -19.95
C ALA A 228 -15.71 16.26 -21.06
N SER A 229 -14.40 16.55 -21.09
CA SER A 229 -13.48 15.91 -22.02
C SER A 229 -13.29 14.42 -21.70
N TYR A 230 -13.49 14.02 -20.44
CA TYR A 230 -13.29 12.65 -19.98
C TYR A 230 -14.07 12.37 -18.70
N VAL A 231 -14.68 11.19 -18.59
CA VAL A 231 -15.34 10.70 -17.38
C VAL A 231 -14.53 9.57 -16.76
N PHE A 232 -14.16 9.72 -15.49
CA PHE A 232 -13.63 8.61 -14.69
C PHE A 232 -14.74 8.03 -13.81
N PHE A 233 -15.20 6.81 -14.14
CA PHE A 233 -16.09 6.06 -13.26
C PHE A 233 -15.30 5.56 -12.06
N ALA A 234 -15.58 6.15 -10.89
CA ALA A 234 -14.82 5.99 -9.65
C ALA A 234 -15.09 4.70 -8.89
N ASP A 235 -15.95 3.84 -9.43
CA ASP A 235 -16.30 2.55 -8.86
C ASP A 235 -15.04 1.72 -8.60
N ASP A 236 -14.95 1.09 -7.43
CA ASP A 236 -13.85 0.18 -7.09
C ASP A 236 -13.75 -0.98 -8.10
N ILE A 237 -14.92 -1.42 -8.62
CA ILE A 237 -15.04 -2.38 -9.72
C ILE A 237 -16.29 -2.05 -10.55
N PHE A 238 -16.13 -1.30 -11.63
CA PHE A 238 -17.23 -0.87 -12.49
C PHE A 238 -18.06 -2.03 -13.05
N THR A 239 -17.40 -3.13 -13.41
CA THR A 239 -18.05 -4.28 -14.04
C THR A 239 -18.40 -5.41 -13.07
N ALA A 240 -18.49 -5.15 -11.76
CA ALA A 240 -18.82 -6.18 -10.78
C ALA A 240 -20.20 -6.82 -11.06
N ASN A 241 -21.17 -6.01 -11.49
CA ASN A 241 -22.46 -6.47 -12.00
C ASN A 241 -22.54 -6.27 -13.52
N LYS A 242 -22.19 -7.33 -14.27
CA LYS A 242 -22.18 -7.30 -15.74
C LYS A 242 -23.54 -6.96 -16.35
N ARG A 243 -24.65 -7.47 -15.79
CA ARG A 243 -26.00 -7.17 -16.30
C ARG A 243 -26.29 -5.67 -16.24
N ARG A 244 -26.09 -5.04 -15.07
CA ARG A 244 -26.26 -3.60 -14.90
C ARG A 244 -25.29 -2.80 -15.77
N THR A 245 -24.04 -3.26 -15.89
CA THR A 245 -23.04 -2.61 -16.74
C THR A 245 -23.55 -2.54 -18.18
N LYS A 246 -24.07 -3.64 -18.73
CA LYS A 246 -24.62 -3.67 -20.09
C LYS A 246 -25.81 -2.73 -20.26
N GLU A 247 -26.69 -2.66 -19.26
CA GLU A 247 -27.82 -1.73 -19.23
C GLU A 247 -27.35 -0.27 -19.29
N LEU A 248 -26.42 0.11 -18.41
CA LEU A 248 -25.85 1.46 -18.37
C LEU A 248 -25.17 1.83 -19.70
N LEU A 249 -24.27 0.99 -20.21
CA LEU A 249 -23.55 1.28 -21.45
C LEU A 249 -24.50 1.35 -22.66
N SER A 250 -25.52 0.48 -22.71
CA SER A 250 -26.54 0.54 -23.76
C SER A 250 -27.36 1.83 -23.70
N ARG A 251 -27.72 2.29 -22.49
CA ARG A 251 -28.41 3.56 -22.28
C ARG A 251 -27.55 4.75 -22.66
N MET A 252 -26.25 4.73 -22.34
CA MET A 252 -25.31 5.78 -22.76
C MET A 252 -25.28 5.93 -24.29
N ILE A 253 -25.20 4.79 -25.00
CA ILE A 253 -25.20 4.76 -26.46
C ILE A 253 -26.54 5.27 -27.02
N ALA A 254 -27.66 4.77 -26.49
CA ALA A 254 -29.00 5.13 -26.96
C ALA A 254 -29.31 6.62 -26.79
N GLU A 255 -28.82 7.23 -25.70
CA GLU A 255 -29.07 8.64 -25.39
C GLU A 255 -27.98 9.60 -25.90
N GLY A 256 -26.97 9.07 -26.61
CA GLY A 256 -25.87 9.85 -27.15
C GLY A 256 -25.00 10.54 -26.08
N VAL A 257 -24.87 9.92 -24.90
CA VAL A 257 -24.03 10.41 -23.79
C VAL A 257 -22.81 9.51 -23.61
N THR A 258 -21.92 9.53 -24.61
CA THR A 258 -20.73 8.67 -24.70
C THR A 258 -19.44 9.51 -24.70
N PRO A 259 -19.13 10.23 -23.59
CA PRO A 259 -17.83 10.90 -23.48
C PRO A 259 -16.71 9.86 -23.51
N GLU A 260 -15.47 10.27 -23.77
CA GLU A 260 -14.35 9.37 -23.48
C GLU A 260 -14.39 9.02 -22.00
N TRP A 261 -14.28 7.74 -21.66
CA TRP A 261 -14.35 7.33 -20.27
C TRP A 261 -13.34 6.25 -19.91
N GLY A 262 -13.10 6.10 -18.61
CA GLY A 262 -12.38 4.98 -18.06
C GLY A 262 -12.86 4.61 -16.68
N ALA A 263 -12.48 3.41 -16.24
CA ALA A 263 -12.94 2.84 -14.98
C ALA A 263 -11.95 1.79 -14.46
N GLN A 264 -12.06 1.49 -13.17
CA GLN A 264 -11.37 0.34 -12.59
C GLN A 264 -12.14 -0.95 -12.86
N VAL A 265 -11.43 -1.95 -13.36
CA VAL A 265 -12.01 -3.25 -13.74
C VAL A 265 -11.09 -4.39 -13.31
N ARG A 266 -11.58 -5.62 -13.48
CA ARG A 266 -10.80 -6.83 -13.21
C ARG A 266 -10.63 -7.67 -14.47
N THR A 267 -9.80 -8.71 -14.40
CA THR A 267 -9.55 -9.60 -15.55
C THR A 267 -10.80 -10.39 -15.94
N GLU A 268 -11.75 -10.60 -15.04
CA GLU A 268 -13.01 -11.31 -15.32
C GLU A 268 -13.98 -10.48 -16.19
N THR A 269 -13.71 -9.19 -16.39
CA THR A 269 -14.49 -8.32 -17.29
C THR A 269 -14.50 -8.87 -18.71
N VAL A 270 -13.35 -9.36 -19.19
CA VAL A 270 -13.18 -9.84 -20.57
C VAL A 270 -13.88 -11.17 -20.87
N ASP A 271 -14.51 -11.79 -19.87
CA ASP A 271 -15.27 -13.05 -20.05
C ASP A 271 -16.63 -12.85 -20.69
N ASP A 272 -17.13 -11.60 -20.73
CA ASP A 272 -18.37 -11.26 -21.42
C ASP A 272 -18.03 -10.41 -22.67
N PRO A 273 -18.03 -11.01 -23.88
CA PRO A 273 -17.75 -10.29 -25.12
C PRO A 273 -18.74 -9.14 -25.39
N GLU A 274 -19.97 -9.24 -24.91
CA GLU A 274 -20.97 -8.18 -25.09
C GLU A 274 -20.59 -6.94 -24.27
N VAL A 275 -20.07 -7.12 -23.05
CA VAL A 275 -19.53 -6.02 -22.24
C VAL A 275 -18.40 -5.32 -23.01
N LEU A 276 -17.45 -6.05 -23.58
CA LEU A 276 -16.34 -5.45 -24.35
C LEU A 276 -16.82 -4.68 -25.58
N ARG A 277 -17.80 -5.23 -26.31
CA ARG A 277 -18.42 -4.55 -27.45
C ARG A 277 -19.10 -3.25 -27.03
N LEU A 278 -19.86 -3.27 -25.93
CA LEU A 278 -20.54 -2.08 -25.39
C LEU A 278 -19.55 -1.06 -24.85
N MET A 279 -18.45 -1.49 -24.22
CA MET A 279 -17.37 -0.60 -23.80
C MET A 279 -16.79 0.15 -24.99
N GLN A 280 -16.46 -0.55 -26.08
CA GLN A 280 -15.97 0.10 -27.30
C GLN A 280 -17.00 1.08 -27.89
N GLN A 281 -18.27 0.68 -28.00
CA GLN A 281 -19.32 1.51 -28.59
C GLN A 281 -19.70 2.74 -27.73
N SER A 282 -19.52 2.65 -26.42
CA SER A 282 -19.77 3.75 -25.48
C SER A 282 -18.55 4.66 -25.27
N ASN A 283 -17.48 4.49 -26.06
CA ASN A 283 -16.26 5.29 -26.01
C ASN A 283 -15.36 5.04 -24.77
N CYS A 284 -15.27 3.78 -24.33
CA CYS A 284 -14.30 3.37 -23.31
C CYS A 284 -12.86 3.55 -23.83
N PHE A 285 -12.19 4.58 -23.34
CA PHE A 285 -10.85 4.94 -23.78
C PHE A 285 -9.75 4.11 -23.10
N ASN A 286 -9.84 3.95 -21.77
CA ASN A 286 -8.82 3.28 -20.95
C ASN A 286 -9.43 2.59 -19.73
N VAL A 287 -8.93 1.40 -19.40
CA VAL A 287 -9.28 0.70 -18.16
C VAL A 287 -8.09 0.57 -17.22
N TYR A 288 -8.37 0.64 -15.93
CA TYR A 288 -7.39 0.43 -14.86
C TYR A 288 -7.58 -0.99 -14.33
N VAL A 289 -6.67 -1.89 -14.67
CA VAL A 289 -6.85 -3.33 -14.40
C VAL A 289 -5.99 -3.75 -13.23
N GLY A 290 -6.64 -4.24 -12.17
CA GLY A 290 -5.98 -4.82 -11.00
C GLY A 290 -5.37 -6.18 -11.32
N PHE A 291 -4.16 -6.20 -11.89
CA PHE A 291 -3.39 -7.43 -12.11
C PHE A 291 -2.71 -7.91 -10.83
N GLU A 292 -2.28 -6.97 -10.00
CA GLU A 292 -1.54 -7.12 -8.74
C GLU A 292 -0.17 -7.78 -8.89
N SER A 293 -0.06 -8.95 -9.48
CA SER A 293 1.21 -9.66 -9.60
C SER A 293 1.22 -10.64 -10.76
N ILE A 294 2.42 -10.93 -11.29
CA ILE A 294 2.66 -12.07 -12.18
C ILE A 294 3.23 -13.29 -11.43
N ASN A 295 3.40 -13.19 -10.11
CA ASN A 295 3.85 -14.28 -9.25
C ASN A 295 2.62 -15.06 -8.74
N PRO A 296 2.44 -16.33 -9.14
CA PRO A 296 1.26 -17.12 -8.73
C PRO A 296 1.12 -17.26 -7.22
N ARG A 297 2.24 -17.28 -6.48
CA ARG A 297 2.23 -17.36 -5.00
C ARG A 297 1.67 -16.08 -4.40
N THR A 298 2.04 -14.92 -4.94
CA THR A 298 1.51 -13.61 -4.54
C THR A 298 0.02 -13.48 -4.86
N LEU A 299 -0.42 -13.90 -6.06
CA LEU A 299 -1.84 -13.90 -6.43
C LEU A 299 -2.69 -14.78 -5.49
N LYS A 300 -2.15 -15.94 -5.10
CA LYS A 300 -2.78 -16.83 -4.11
C LYS A 300 -2.82 -16.19 -2.72
N LEU A 301 -1.71 -15.62 -2.26
CA LEU A 301 -1.60 -14.93 -0.97
C LEU A 301 -2.63 -13.81 -0.86
N PHE A 302 -2.74 -12.97 -1.90
CA PHE A 302 -3.68 -11.87 -1.97
C PHE A 302 -5.14 -12.28 -2.19
N LYS A 303 -5.43 -13.58 -2.35
CA LYS A 303 -6.77 -14.11 -2.67
C LYS A 303 -7.39 -13.42 -3.90
N LYS A 304 -6.56 -13.08 -4.90
CA LYS A 304 -7.03 -12.32 -6.07
C LYS A 304 -7.95 -13.15 -6.98
N LYS A 305 -7.94 -14.48 -6.88
CA LYS A 305 -8.77 -15.41 -7.68
C LYS A 305 -8.54 -15.29 -9.21
N GLN A 306 -7.29 -15.03 -9.62
CA GLN A 306 -6.86 -15.04 -11.03
C GLN A 306 -5.47 -15.66 -11.15
N ASP A 307 -5.08 -16.08 -12.35
CA ASP A 307 -3.73 -16.56 -12.68
C ASP A 307 -3.10 -15.72 -13.82
N VAL A 308 -1.86 -16.05 -14.18
CA VAL A 308 -1.10 -15.31 -15.20
C VAL A 308 -1.70 -15.49 -16.59
N ALA A 309 -2.19 -16.69 -16.93
CA ALA A 309 -2.83 -16.93 -18.23
C ALA A 309 -4.10 -16.07 -18.40
N LYS A 310 -4.88 -15.90 -17.33
CA LYS A 310 -6.03 -15.01 -17.29
C LYS A 310 -5.65 -13.54 -17.48
N ILE A 311 -4.54 -13.11 -16.90
CA ILE A 311 -4.00 -11.75 -17.11
C ILE A 311 -3.64 -11.54 -18.59
N GLU A 312 -2.92 -12.48 -19.21
CA GLU A 312 -2.53 -12.39 -20.62
C GLU A 312 -3.75 -12.34 -21.54
N GLN A 313 -4.72 -13.23 -21.32
CA GLN A 313 -5.99 -13.23 -22.05
C GLN A 313 -6.75 -11.92 -21.90
N ALA A 314 -6.77 -11.32 -20.71
CA ALA A 314 -7.43 -10.04 -20.47
C ALA A 314 -6.78 -8.91 -21.29
N ILE A 315 -5.44 -8.86 -21.31
CA ILE A 315 -4.69 -7.88 -22.10
C ILE A 315 -5.02 -8.01 -23.59
N GLU A 316 -4.96 -9.23 -24.13
CA GLU A 316 -5.27 -9.50 -25.53
C GLU A 316 -6.69 -9.08 -25.92
N ARG A 317 -7.68 -9.41 -25.07
CA ARG A 317 -9.08 -9.10 -25.35
C ARG A 317 -9.40 -7.61 -25.25
N PHE A 318 -8.82 -6.87 -24.30
CA PHE A 318 -8.98 -5.42 -24.24
C PHE A 318 -8.37 -4.73 -25.47
N HIS A 319 -7.14 -5.10 -25.85
CA HIS A 319 -6.50 -4.56 -27.05
C HIS A 319 -7.27 -4.90 -28.34
N ALA A 320 -7.83 -6.11 -28.46
CA ALA A 320 -8.68 -6.49 -29.59
C ALA A 320 -9.93 -5.60 -29.72
N HIS A 321 -10.41 -5.01 -28.62
CA HIS A 321 -11.51 -4.06 -28.60
C HIS A 321 -11.06 -2.59 -28.59
N LYS A 322 -9.77 -2.32 -28.85
CA LYS A 322 -9.17 -0.97 -28.87
C LYS A 322 -9.31 -0.23 -27.52
N VAL A 323 -9.40 -0.97 -26.43
CA VAL A 323 -9.41 -0.41 -25.06
C VAL A 323 -7.99 -0.42 -24.53
N ARG A 324 -7.47 0.75 -24.14
CA ARG A 324 -6.14 0.89 -23.52
C ARG A 324 -6.14 0.38 -22.09
N ILE A 325 -4.96 0.04 -21.59
CA ILE A 325 -4.76 -0.55 -20.28
C ILE A 325 -3.76 0.26 -19.46
N HIS A 326 -4.21 0.71 -18.29
CA HIS A 326 -3.36 1.02 -17.17
C HIS A 326 -3.21 -0.22 -16.28
N GLY A 327 -2.04 -0.86 -16.30
CA GLY A 327 -1.77 -2.06 -15.51
C GLY A 327 -1.42 -1.73 -14.06
N MET A 328 -2.24 -2.20 -13.12
CA MET A 328 -2.02 -1.99 -11.69
C MET A 328 -1.37 -3.21 -11.05
N PHE A 329 -0.17 -3.04 -10.48
CA PHE A 329 0.57 -4.07 -9.77
C PHE A 329 0.93 -3.63 -8.36
N VAL A 330 0.91 -4.59 -7.43
CA VAL A 330 1.32 -4.46 -6.04
C VAL A 330 2.52 -5.37 -5.82
N ILE A 331 3.65 -4.76 -5.48
CA ILE A 331 4.95 -5.43 -5.32
C ILE A 331 5.41 -5.39 -3.85
N GLY A 332 6.23 -6.35 -3.46
CA GLY A 332 6.76 -6.41 -2.10
C GLY A 332 5.89 -7.22 -1.14
N SER A 333 5.16 -8.19 -1.66
CA SER A 333 4.56 -9.25 -0.85
C SER A 333 5.64 -10.14 -0.23
N ASP A 334 5.26 -10.98 0.74
CA ASP A 334 6.17 -11.96 1.36
C ASP A 334 6.54 -13.13 0.44
N GLU A 335 5.97 -13.18 -0.75
CA GLU A 335 6.27 -14.15 -1.80
C GLU A 335 7.07 -13.57 -2.96
N ASP A 336 7.23 -12.25 -3.02
CA ASP A 336 8.00 -11.59 -4.07
C ASP A 336 9.49 -11.62 -3.78
N GLU A 337 10.26 -11.77 -4.85
CA GLU A 337 11.71 -11.79 -4.86
C GLU A 337 12.21 -10.63 -5.73
N ILE A 338 13.51 -10.35 -5.73
CA ILE A 338 14.04 -9.20 -6.48
C ILE A 338 13.86 -9.42 -7.99
N GLU A 339 13.89 -10.68 -8.40
CA GLU A 339 13.64 -11.15 -9.76
C GLU A 339 12.18 -10.90 -10.18
N THR A 340 11.21 -11.01 -9.26
CA THR A 340 9.79 -10.72 -9.52
C THR A 340 9.60 -9.28 -9.98
N LEU A 341 10.29 -8.32 -9.36
CA LEU A 341 10.19 -6.90 -9.72
C LEU A 341 10.60 -6.63 -11.18
N ASP A 342 11.74 -7.20 -11.59
CA ASP A 342 12.26 -7.01 -12.94
C ASP A 342 11.45 -7.78 -13.99
N ALA A 343 10.93 -8.95 -13.62
CA ALA A 343 10.07 -9.78 -14.46
C ALA A 343 8.73 -9.09 -14.73
N THR A 344 8.10 -8.48 -13.71
CA THR A 344 6.85 -7.71 -13.87
C THR A 344 7.02 -6.56 -14.86
N ALA A 345 8.13 -5.82 -14.80
CA ALA A 345 8.41 -4.76 -15.77
C ALA A 345 8.64 -5.31 -17.19
N THR A 346 9.38 -6.42 -17.34
CA THR A 346 9.54 -7.08 -18.65
C THR A 346 8.19 -7.50 -19.22
N PHE A 347 7.35 -8.15 -18.41
CA PHE A 347 6.02 -8.63 -18.78
C PHE A 347 5.12 -7.48 -19.27
N ALA A 348 5.04 -6.39 -18.50
CA ALA A 348 4.24 -5.23 -18.88
C ALA A 348 4.69 -4.63 -20.22
N MET A 349 6.00 -4.55 -20.46
CA MET A 349 6.55 -4.06 -21.72
C MET A 349 6.26 -4.99 -22.90
N SER A 350 6.44 -6.31 -22.70
CA SER A 350 6.25 -7.32 -23.76
C SER A 350 4.80 -7.48 -24.16
N ARG A 351 3.88 -7.38 -23.19
CA ARG A 351 2.42 -7.41 -23.42
C ARG A 351 1.84 -6.08 -23.89
N GLY A 352 2.67 -5.04 -23.99
CA GLY A 352 2.33 -3.81 -24.67
C GLY A 352 1.42 -2.86 -23.91
N LEU A 353 1.37 -2.95 -22.58
CA LEU A 353 0.60 -2.02 -21.75
C LEU A 353 1.01 -0.56 -22.02
N GLU A 354 0.04 0.34 -22.06
CA GLU A 354 0.27 1.77 -22.33
C GLU A 354 0.89 2.47 -21.12
N SER A 355 0.43 2.12 -19.93
CA SER A 355 0.94 2.65 -18.67
C SER A 355 0.83 1.62 -17.54
N VAL A 356 1.61 1.82 -16.48
CA VAL A 356 1.60 0.95 -15.31
C VAL A 356 1.78 1.75 -14.03
N GLN A 357 1.27 1.19 -12.94
CA GLN A 357 1.73 1.49 -11.60
C GLN A 357 2.34 0.23 -10.97
N PHE A 358 3.51 0.38 -10.38
CA PHE A 358 4.17 -0.64 -9.56
C PHE A 358 4.18 -0.15 -8.11
N MET A 359 3.03 -0.24 -7.44
CA MET A 359 2.90 0.24 -6.08
C MET A 359 3.49 -0.76 -5.09
N ILE A 360 4.22 -0.27 -4.11
CA ILE A 360 4.67 -1.09 -2.99
C ILE A 360 3.48 -1.41 -2.10
N LEU A 361 3.36 -2.69 -1.71
CA LEU A 361 2.38 -3.16 -0.73
C LEU A 361 2.46 -2.27 0.53
N THR A 362 1.40 -1.50 0.74
CA THR A 362 1.31 -0.53 1.83
C THR A 362 0.33 -1.06 2.87
N PRO A 363 0.72 -1.18 4.16
CA PRO A 363 -0.17 -1.57 5.25
C PRO A 363 -1.25 -0.51 5.49
N CYS A 364 -2.38 -0.59 4.78
CA CYS A 364 -3.46 0.37 4.94
C CYS A 364 -4.42 -0.06 6.06
N PRO A 365 -4.70 0.82 7.05
CA PRO A 365 -5.78 0.60 8.01
C PRO A 365 -7.10 0.21 7.36
N GLY A 366 -7.81 -0.74 7.96
CA GLY A 366 -9.07 -1.30 7.45
C GLY A 366 -8.91 -2.39 6.38
N SER A 367 -7.68 -2.77 6.02
CA SER A 367 -7.44 -3.97 5.22
C SER A 367 -7.32 -5.21 6.12
N PRO A 368 -7.72 -6.41 5.63
CA PRO A 368 -7.50 -7.65 6.38
C PRO A 368 -6.04 -7.89 6.79
N ASP A 369 -5.08 -7.52 5.94
CA ASP A 369 -3.65 -7.63 6.26
C ASP A 369 -3.27 -6.69 7.41
N TRP A 370 -3.83 -5.47 7.47
CA TRP A 370 -3.66 -4.57 8.62
C TRP A 370 -4.15 -5.23 9.91
N ASP A 371 -5.41 -5.67 9.95
CA ASP A 371 -6.02 -6.18 11.17
C ASP A 371 -5.38 -7.48 11.68
N HIS A 372 -4.93 -8.33 10.75
CA HIS A 372 -4.40 -9.65 11.10
C HIS A 372 -2.88 -9.70 11.25
N LEU A 373 -2.13 -8.85 10.54
CA LEU A 373 -0.67 -8.91 10.53
C LEU A 373 -0.05 -7.69 11.20
N TYR A 374 -0.45 -6.49 10.79
CA TYR A 374 0.29 -5.28 11.19
C TYR A 374 -0.19 -4.68 12.52
N ALA A 375 -1.49 -4.58 12.76
CA ALA A 375 -2.05 -4.05 14.00
C ALA A 375 -1.74 -4.94 15.22
N LYS A 376 -1.65 -6.25 14.99
CA LYS A 376 -1.18 -7.22 15.99
C LYS A 376 0.36 -7.25 16.09
N GLY A 377 1.03 -6.68 15.08
CA GLY A 377 2.47 -6.56 14.92
C GLY A 377 3.20 -7.85 14.53
N ASN A 378 2.45 -8.88 14.13
CA ASN A 378 2.98 -10.11 13.56
C ASN A 378 3.83 -9.86 12.32
N LYS A 379 3.72 -8.66 11.72
CA LYS A 379 4.59 -8.17 10.66
C LYS A 379 5.12 -6.77 10.97
N ASP A 380 6.42 -6.58 10.74
CA ASP A 380 7.10 -5.34 11.09
C ASP A 380 6.72 -4.16 10.17
N ILE A 381 6.34 -3.04 10.80
CA ILE A 381 6.20 -1.71 10.20
C ILE A 381 7.51 -0.93 10.46
N LEU A 382 8.04 -0.29 9.41
CA LEU A 382 9.28 0.48 9.48
C LEU A 382 9.07 1.90 10.01
N THR A 383 7.88 2.46 9.80
CA THR A 383 7.52 3.82 10.20
C THR A 383 6.00 3.97 10.20
N TYR A 384 5.45 4.69 11.18
CA TYR A 384 4.05 5.14 11.20
C TYR A 384 3.89 6.57 10.66
N ASP A 385 4.92 7.10 9.99
CA ASP A 385 4.81 8.35 9.24
C ASP A 385 3.89 8.14 8.04
N TRP A 386 2.62 8.50 8.24
CA TRP A 386 1.55 8.30 7.26
C TRP A 386 1.80 9.02 5.94
N SER A 387 2.67 10.04 5.90
CA SER A 387 3.03 10.72 4.65
C SER A 387 3.67 9.75 3.65
N LEU A 388 4.33 8.70 4.14
CA LEU A 388 5.01 7.70 3.32
C LEU A 388 4.09 6.55 2.87
N TYR A 389 2.82 6.52 3.28
CA TYR A 389 1.85 5.48 2.91
C TYR A 389 1.19 5.79 1.55
N ASP A 390 2.03 6.08 0.55
CA ASP A 390 1.63 6.57 -0.78
C ASP A 390 1.77 5.52 -1.89
N GLY A 391 2.12 4.28 -1.54
CA GLY A 391 2.40 3.20 -2.49
C GLY A 391 3.75 3.34 -3.21
N HIS A 392 4.56 4.35 -2.91
CA HIS A 392 5.87 4.56 -3.53
C HIS A 392 7.03 4.45 -2.54
N HIS A 393 6.77 4.56 -1.23
CA HIS A 393 7.74 4.30 -0.18
C HIS A 393 7.53 2.91 0.45
N VAL A 394 8.64 2.23 0.73
CA VAL A 394 8.59 0.98 1.51
C VAL A 394 8.41 1.33 2.97
N VAL A 395 7.30 0.93 3.58
CA VAL A 395 7.00 1.18 5.00
C VAL A 395 6.84 -0.11 5.82
N HIS A 396 7.06 -1.28 5.22
CA HIS A 396 6.99 -2.59 5.86
C HIS A 396 8.22 -3.45 5.57
N GLN A 397 8.43 -4.48 6.38
CA GLN A 397 9.44 -5.51 6.12
C GLN A 397 8.83 -6.66 5.30
N PRO A 398 9.24 -6.88 4.04
CA PRO A 398 8.89 -8.11 3.33
C PRO A 398 9.76 -9.29 3.80
N ARG A 399 9.25 -10.51 3.67
CA ARG A 399 9.95 -11.72 4.13
C ARG A 399 11.19 -12.09 3.30
N LYS A 400 11.14 -11.95 1.96
CA LYS A 400 12.19 -12.43 1.04
C LYS A 400 13.14 -11.33 0.53
N LEU A 401 12.90 -10.08 0.90
CA LEU A 401 13.63 -8.91 0.42
C LEU A 401 14.05 -8.03 1.60
N SER A 402 15.12 -7.26 1.45
CA SER A 402 15.34 -6.12 2.34
C SER A 402 14.45 -4.94 1.91
N PRO A 403 14.03 -4.06 2.82
CA PRO A 403 13.31 -2.84 2.47
C PRO A 403 14.07 -1.98 1.46
N TYR A 404 15.40 -1.93 1.59
CA TYR A 404 16.27 -1.25 0.62
C TYR A 404 16.18 -1.86 -0.79
N GLU A 405 16.24 -3.19 -0.91
CA GLU A 405 16.10 -3.87 -2.20
C GLU A 405 14.72 -3.66 -2.82
N LEU A 406 13.67 -3.70 -2.01
CA LEU A 406 12.31 -3.45 -2.48
C LEU A 406 12.17 -2.02 -3.01
N GLN A 407 12.67 -1.02 -2.27
CA GLN A 407 12.61 0.39 -2.68
C GLN A 407 13.41 0.65 -3.96
N VAL A 408 14.63 0.14 -4.07
CA VAL A 408 15.47 0.36 -5.25
C VAL A 408 14.95 -0.47 -6.44
N GLY A 409 14.46 -1.68 -6.17
CA GLY A 409 13.91 -2.60 -7.16
C GLY A 409 12.61 -2.08 -7.77
N SER A 410 11.68 -1.53 -6.97
CA SER A 410 10.44 -0.90 -7.45
C SER A 410 10.74 0.24 -8.42
N MET A 411 11.65 1.15 -8.04
CA MET A 411 12.08 2.25 -8.89
C MET A 411 12.80 1.79 -10.15
N ARG A 412 13.60 0.71 -10.06
CA ARG A 412 14.27 0.13 -11.23
C ARG A 412 13.25 -0.45 -12.21
N ALA A 413 12.26 -1.19 -11.71
CA ALA A 413 11.16 -1.72 -12.51
C ALA A 413 10.40 -0.60 -13.23
N MET A 414 10.03 0.47 -12.51
CA MET A 414 9.37 1.63 -13.13
C MET A 414 10.26 2.32 -14.17
N ARG A 415 11.54 2.56 -13.89
CA ARG A 415 12.48 3.16 -14.86
C ARG A 415 12.67 2.32 -16.11
N LYS A 416 12.60 1.00 -15.98
CA LYS A 416 12.70 0.05 -17.10
C LYS A 416 11.49 0.17 -18.02
N PHE A 417 10.27 0.19 -17.46
CA PHE A 417 9.04 0.39 -18.23
C PHE A 417 8.99 1.77 -18.90
N TYR A 418 9.35 2.83 -18.19
CA TYR A 418 9.39 4.22 -18.67
C TYR A 418 10.77 4.62 -19.24
N SER A 419 11.49 3.66 -19.83
CA SER A 419 12.80 3.88 -20.43
C SER A 419 12.71 4.55 -21.81
N TRP A 420 13.78 5.22 -22.25
CA TRP A 420 13.83 5.77 -23.61
C TRP A 420 13.67 4.70 -24.69
N GLY A 421 14.18 3.49 -24.44
CA GLY A 421 13.99 2.36 -25.35
C GLY A 421 12.51 1.97 -25.51
N ASN A 422 11.74 1.95 -24.41
CA ASN A 422 10.31 1.66 -24.50
C ASN A 422 9.51 2.84 -25.09
N ILE A 423 9.88 4.08 -24.78
CA ILE A 423 9.29 5.28 -25.39
C ILE A 423 9.50 5.28 -26.90
N ALA A 424 10.73 5.03 -27.35
CA ALA A 424 11.07 4.92 -28.77
C ALA A 424 10.32 3.76 -29.44
N ARG A 425 10.15 2.63 -28.75
CA ARG A 425 9.32 1.53 -29.24
C ARG A 425 7.86 1.96 -29.44
N SER A 426 7.26 2.64 -28.47
CA SER A 426 5.88 3.15 -28.58
C SER A 426 5.75 4.16 -29.72
N LEU A 427 6.72 5.07 -29.87
CA LEU A 427 6.72 6.11 -30.89
C LEU A 427 6.99 5.59 -32.31
N VAL A 428 8.04 4.78 -32.48
CA VAL A 428 8.56 4.39 -33.80
C VAL A 428 7.93 3.10 -34.29
N ILE A 429 7.79 2.10 -33.42
CA ILE A 429 7.27 0.77 -33.80
C ILE A 429 5.74 0.77 -33.76
N ARG A 430 5.14 1.25 -32.66
CA ARG A 430 3.67 1.24 -32.49
C ARG A 430 2.99 2.49 -33.07
N ARG A 431 3.73 3.56 -33.35
CA ARG A 431 3.21 4.86 -33.82
C ARG A 431 2.14 5.45 -32.89
N ASP A 432 2.28 5.20 -31.59
CA ASP A 432 1.34 5.67 -30.57
C ASP A 432 1.93 6.86 -29.80
N LEU A 433 1.59 8.07 -30.27
CA LEU A 433 2.02 9.34 -29.68
C LEU A 433 1.49 9.53 -28.26
N PHE A 434 0.26 9.07 -27.99
CA PHE A 434 -0.36 9.20 -26.68
C PHE A 434 0.39 8.39 -25.64
N THR A 435 0.65 7.12 -25.95
CA THR A 435 1.42 6.22 -25.07
C THR A 435 2.85 6.71 -24.89
N ALA A 436 3.52 7.15 -25.95
CA ALA A 436 4.85 7.75 -25.84
C ALA A 436 4.85 9.01 -24.94
N GLY A 437 3.81 9.84 -25.03
CA GLY A 437 3.62 11.03 -24.18
C GLY A 437 3.44 10.68 -22.70
N ILE A 438 2.58 9.72 -22.39
CA ILE A 438 2.41 9.22 -21.01
C ILE A 438 3.72 8.63 -20.50
N GLN A 439 4.43 7.86 -21.33
CA GLN A 439 5.67 7.23 -20.90
C GLN A 439 6.79 8.25 -20.63
N LEU A 440 6.88 9.30 -21.43
CA LEU A 440 7.77 10.43 -21.19
C LEU A 440 7.43 11.17 -19.89
N TYR A 441 6.14 11.35 -19.63
CA TYR A 441 5.68 11.95 -18.38
C TYR A 441 6.06 11.08 -17.16
N GLY A 442 5.77 9.78 -17.20
CA GLY A 442 6.17 8.82 -16.16
C GLY A 442 7.68 8.85 -15.91
N LYS A 443 8.49 8.93 -16.98
CA LYS A 443 9.94 9.07 -16.86
C LYS A 443 10.36 10.32 -16.09
N ARG A 444 9.73 11.47 -16.37
CA ARG A 444 10.01 12.73 -15.66
C ARG A 444 9.60 12.62 -14.19
N LEU A 445 8.42 12.08 -13.90
CA LEU A 445 7.96 11.85 -12.53
C LEU A 445 8.94 10.99 -11.72
N ILE A 446 9.40 9.88 -12.28
CA ILE A 446 10.32 8.97 -11.58
C ILE A 446 11.65 9.65 -11.27
N ARG A 447 12.14 10.50 -12.19
CA ARG A 447 13.34 11.31 -11.95
C ARG A 447 13.13 12.30 -10.81
N ASP A 448 12.00 12.99 -10.82
CA ASP A 448 11.68 14.03 -9.84
C ASP A 448 11.43 13.41 -8.44
N TRP A 449 10.73 12.28 -8.38
CA TRP A 449 10.58 11.45 -7.18
C TRP A 449 11.95 11.00 -6.65
N HIS A 450 12.84 10.49 -7.50
CA HIS A 450 14.17 10.05 -7.08
C HIS A 450 14.99 11.21 -6.49
N LYS A 451 14.86 12.41 -7.06
CA LYS A 451 15.53 13.61 -6.56
C LYS A 451 15.02 14.00 -5.17
N ALA A 452 13.70 13.97 -4.96
CA ALA A 452 13.07 14.32 -3.69
C ALA A 452 13.38 13.30 -2.58
N ASN A 453 13.48 12.00 -2.91
CA ASN A 453 13.52 10.92 -1.92
C ASN A 453 14.91 10.28 -1.74
N LYS A 454 15.99 10.96 -2.11
CA LYS A 454 17.37 10.46 -1.90
C LYS A 454 17.67 10.16 -0.44
N GLY A 455 17.22 11.03 0.47
CA GLY A 455 17.42 10.86 1.91
C GLY A 455 16.77 9.59 2.43
N TYR A 456 15.54 9.29 1.99
CA TYR A 456 14.83 8.07 2.36
C TYR A 456 15.55 6.80 1.88
N VAL A 457 15.98 6.77 0.61
CA VAL A 457 16.73 5.64 0.05
C VAL A 457 18.08 5.47 0.77
N ALA A 458 18.75 6.57 1.12
CA ALA A 458 20.01 6.53 1.88
C ALA A 458 19.79 6.00 3.30
N LYS A 459 18.69 6.35 3.97
CA LYS A 459 18.30 5.78 5.26
C LYS A 459 18.13 4.25 5.17
N LEU A 460 17.34 3.75 4.22
CA LEU A 460 17.16 2.30 4.04
C LEU A 460 18.48 1.59 3.73
N ARG A 461 19.37 2.23 2.96
CA ARG A 461 20.72 1.71 2.73
C ARG A 461 21.52 1.63 4.03
N GLN A 462 21.47 2.68 4.84
CA GLN A 462 22.14 2.72 6.14
C GLN A 462 21.58 1.67 7.10
N ASP A 463 20.27 1.41 7.07
CA ASP A 463 19.63 0.40 7.90
C ASP A 463 20.12 -1.02 7.56
N LEU A 464 20.39 -1.30 6.28
CA LEU A 464 20.93 -2.58 5.81
C LEU A 464 22.45 -2.69 5.98
N TYR A 465 23.21 -1.68 5.57
CA TYR A 465 24.68 -1.73 5.47
C TYR A 465 25.40 -1.05 6.65
N GLY A 466 24.77 -0.15 7.39
CA GLY A 466 25.46 0.70 8.36
C GLY A 466 26.06 -0.06 9.55
N GLU A 467 25.39 -1.11 10.03
CA GLU A 467 25.98 -2.01 11.02
C GLU A 467 27.14 -2.81 10.43
N VAL A 468 26.96 -3.33 9.21
CA VAL A 468 28.00 -4.08 8.49
C VAL A 468 29.25 -3.23 8.28
N GLU A 469 29.09 -1.97 7.90
CA GLU A 469 30.18 -1.01 7.69
C GLU A 469 30.90 -0.67 9.00
N ARG A 470 30.17 -0.46 10.11
CA ARG A 470 30.80 -0.27 11.43
C ARG A 470 31.61 -1.50 11.87
N VAL A 471 31.03 -2.68 11.70
CA VAL A 471 31.68 -3.96 12.01
C VAL A 471 32.92 -4.17 11.12
N ARG A 472 32.86 -3.75 9.86
CA ARG A 472 34.00 -3.73 8.94
C ARG A 472 35.13 -2.82 9.40
N ASP A 473 34.79 -1.60 9.76
CA ASP A 473 35.77 -0.58 10.13
C ASP A 473 36.45 -0.95 11.47
N ALA A 474 35.78 -1.74 12.31
CA ALA A 474 36.36 -2.42 13.47
C ALA A 474 37.23 -3.65 13.12
N GLY A 475 37.37 -4.03 11.84
CA GLY A 475 38.23 -5.10 11.36
C GLY A 475 37.62 -6.51 11.38
N TRP A 476 36.28 -6.65 11.42
CA TRP A 476 35.64 -7.96 11.65
C TRP A 476 35.30 -8.77 10.38
N VAL A 477 35.54 -8.19 9.19
CA VAL A 477 34.94 -8.63 7.91
C VAL A 477 35.77 -9.64 7.12
N LYS A 478 36.95 -10.01 7.59
CA LYS A 478 37.81 -10.97 6.87
C LYS A 478 37.98 -12.21 7.74
N THR A 479 37.68 -13.37 7.16
CA THR A 479 38.04 -14.73 7.61
C THR A 479 37.13 -15.52 8.55
N TRP A 480 35.81 -15.31 8.58
CA TRP A 480 34.97 -16.27 9.33
C TRP A 480 35.10 -17.66 8.71
N LYS A 481 35.72 -18.57 9.46
CA LYS A 481 35.75 -20.00 9.16
C LYS A 481 34.76 -20.73 10.03
N CYS A 482 34.61 -20.32 11.28
CA CYS A 482 33.79 -20.99 12.27
C CYS A 482 32.94 -20.00 13.08
N VAL A 483 31.63 -20.24 13.11
CA VAL A 483 30.65 -19.45 13.85
C VAL A 483 29.96 -20.34 14.88
N ALA A 484 29.84 -19.86 16.12
CA ALA A 484 29.09 -20.55 17.15
C ALA A 484 27.66 -20.03 17.25
N VAL A 485 26.70 -20.94 17.42
CA VAL A 485 25.28 -20.63 17.57
C VAL A 485 24.72 -21.46 18.73
N PRO A 486 23.84 -20.92 19.59
CA PRO A 486 23.18 -21.70 20.63
C PRO A 486 22.53 -22.99 20.10
N ASP A 487 22.82 -24.12 20.75
CA ASP A 487 22.33 -25.43 20.31
C ASP A 487 20.80 -25.49 20.28
N ILE A 488 20.14 -24.94 21.31
CA ILE A 488 18.69 -24.84 21.39
C ILE A 488 18.07 -24.10 20.18
N PHE A 489 18.80 -23.15 19.57
CA PHE A 489 18.35 -22.49 18.35
C PHE A 489 18.59 -23.36 17.11
N LEU A 490 19.74 -24.04 17.01
CA LEU A 490 20.06 -24.94 15.88
C LEU A 490 19.07 -26.11 15.76
N GLN A 491 18.42 -26.51 16.86
CA GLN A 491 17.36 -27.50 16.88
C GLN A 491 16.04 -26.98 16.26
N GLN A 492 15.85 -25.65 16.18
CA GLN A 492 14.68 -25.03 15.56
C GLN A 492 14.84 -24.94 14.04
N ARG A 493 13.72 -24.96 13.29
CA ARG A 493 13.76 -24.82 11.81
C ARG A 493 14.49 -23.56 11.35
N LEU A 494 14.35 -22.46 12.08
CA LEU A 494 15.03 -21.21 11.73
C LEU A 494 16.55 -21.25 11.98
N GLY A 495 17.00 -21.97 13.02
CA GLY A 495 18.42 -22.22 13.25
C GLY A 495 19.01 -23.17 12.22
N GLN A 496 18.27 -24.19 11.80
CA GLN A 496 18.67 -25.06 10.67
C GLN A 496 18.82 -24.26 9.37
N LEU A 497 17.93 -23.28 9.14
CA LEU A 497 18.05 -22.36 8.00
C LEU A 497 19.32 -21.51 8.10
N LEU A 498 19.61 -20.93 9.26
CA LEU A 498 20.85 -20.17 9.49
C LEU A 498 22.09 -21.04 9.25
N GLN A 499 22.10 -22.25 9.81
CA GLN A 499 23.19 -23.19 9.65
C GLN A 499 23.46 -23.47 8.16
N ARG A 500 22.41 -23.78 7.39
CA ARG A 500 22.56 -24.09 5.98
C ARG A 500 22.95 -22.87 5.15
N PHE A 501 22.37 -21.70 5.45
CA PHE A 501 22.71 -20.43 4.82
C PHE A 501 24.20 -20.10 4.99
N LEU A 502 24.74 -20.22 6.19
CA LEU A 502 26.16 -19.99 6.47
C LEU A 502 27.06 -21.04 5.81
N ALA A 503 26.65 -22.31 5.81
CA ALA A 503 27.35 -23.37 5.10
C ALA A 503 27.46 -23.11 3.59
N ASP A 504 26.39 -22.61 2.95
CA ASP A 504 26.40 -22.23 1.53
C ASP A 504 27.29 -21.00 1.26
N LEU A 505 27.59 -20.19 2.28
CA LEU A 505 28.62 -19.14 2.24
C LEU A 505 30.04 -19.67 2.51
N GLY A 506 30.19 -20.93 2.88
CA GLY A 506 31.47 -21.57 3.22
C GLY A 506 31.91 -21.32 4.66
N VAL A 507 30.97 -21.05 5.57
CA VAL A 507 31.22 -20.85 7.00
C VAL A 507 30.74 -22.07 7.79
N GLU A 508 31.62 -22.67 8.57
CA GLU A 508 31.28 -23.77 9.48
C GLU A 508 30.46 -23.22 10.66
N VAL A 509 29.37 -23.91 11.01
CA VAL A 509 28.55 -23.55 12.16
C VAL A 509 28.65 -24.67 13.20
N ILE A 510 29.08 -24.32 14.40
CA ILE A 510 29.20 -25.25 15.52
C ILE A 510 28.22 -24.87 16.65
N PRO A 511 27.72 -25.85 17.42
CA PRO A 511 26.96 -25.58 18.63
C PRO A 511 27.82 -24.83 19.65
N LEU A 512 27.23 -23.82 20.30
CA LEU A 512 27.88 -23.14 21.42
C LEU A 512 28.08 -24.16 22.57
N PRO A 513 29.24 -24.23 23.24
CA PRO A 513 29.45 -25.19 24.33
C PRO A 513 28.46 -24.99 25.48
N THR A 514 27.96 -26.07 26.07
CA THR A 514 26.93 -26.05 27.13
C THR A 514 27.37 -25.25 28.35
N GLU A 515 28.67 -25.24 28.66
CA GLU A 515 29.28 -24.48 29.75
C GLU A 515 29.16 -22.97 29.56
N VAL A 516 29.06 -22.52 28.30
CA VAL A 516 28.91 -21.11 27.89
C VAL A 516 27.43 -20.75 27.69
N GLN A 517 26.51 -21.73 27.77
CA GLN A 517 25.07 -21.54 27.60
C GLN A 517 24.31 -21.25 28.93
N THR A 518 25.01 -20.80 29.98
CA THR A 518 24.48 -20.72 31.37
C THR A 518 24.49 -19.28 31.93
N THR A 519 24.14 -19.11 33.22
CA THR A 519 24.02 -17.80 33.90
C THR A 519 25.35 -17.03 33.94
N HIS A 520 25.29 -15.70 34.13
CA HIS A 520 26.47 -14.83 34.20
C HIS A 520 27.52 -15.30 35.24
N GLU A 521 27.09 -15.95 36.33
CA GLU A 521 27.97 -16.47 37.37
C GLU A 521 28.82 -17.67 36.93
N ALA A 522 28.35 -18.46 35.96
CA ALA A 522 29.08 -19.62 35.45
C ALA A 522 30.34 -19.24 34.65
N TYR A 523 30.36 -18.04 34.06
CA TYR A 523 31.53 -17.46 33.38
C TYR A 523 32.68 -17.09 34.34
N LEU A 524 32.42 -17.02 35.64
CA LEU A 524 33.41 -16.70 36.68
C LEU A 524 34.03 -17.95 37.30
N MET A 525 33.51 -19.15 36.98
CA MET A 525 34.04 -20.42 37.48
C MET A 525 35.17 -20.94 36.57
N PRO A 526 36.16 -21.70 37.09
CA PRO A 526 37.32 -22.16 36.32
C PRO A 526 36.96 -22.95 35.05
N ILE A 527 35.92 -23.78 35.13
CA ILE A 527 35.42 -24.58 34.00
C ILE A 527 34.86 -23.69 32.88
N GLY A 528 34.18 -22.59 33.24
CA GLY A 528 33.67 -21.60 32.29
C GLY A 528 34.79 -20.80 31.63
N ALA A 529 35.84 -20.43 32.38
CA ALA A 529 36.99 -19.70 31.85
C ALA A 529 37.77 -20.51 30.79
N ASP A 530 38.00 -21.80 31.05
CA ASP A 530 38.66 -22.71 30.10
C ASP A 530 37.81 -22.95 28.84
N ALA A 531 36.48 -23.07 29.00
CA ALA A 531 35.57 -23.21 27.86
C ALA A 531 35.56 -21.95 26.99
N VAL A 532 35.58 -20.76 27.60
CA VAL A 532 35.69 -19.46 26.89
C VAL A 532 37.02 -19.32 26.17
N HIS A 533 38.13 -19.77 26.77
CA HIS A 533 39.44 -19.76 26.12
C HIS A 533 39.45 -20.64 24.85
N ARG A 534 39.01 -21.89 24.95
CA ARG A 534 38.88 -22.80 23.79
C ARG A 534 37.95 -22.24 22.71
N LEU A 535 36.88 -21.57 23.14
CA LEU A 535 35.94 -20.94 22.22
C LEU A 535 36.61 -19.79 21.44
N ARG A 536 37.44 -18.97 22.08
CA ARG A 536 38.19 -17.88 21.45
C ARG A 536 39.22 -18.35 20.42
N GLU A 537 39.81 -19.53 20.61
CA GLU A 537 40.79 -20.08 19.65
C GLU A 537 40.14 -20.65 18.39
N ARG A 538 38.90 -21.15 18.51
CA ARG A 538 38.21 -21.87 17.43
C ARG A 538 37.14 -21.06 16.71
N VAL A 539 36.50 -20.11 17.37
CA VAL A 539 35.30 -19.41 16.88
C VAL A 539 35.59 -17.95 16.60
N ASP A 540 35.27 -17.52 15.38
CA ASP A 540 35.45 -16.14 14.96
C ASP A 540 34.35 -15.23 15.54
N VAL A 541 33.11 -15.72 15.52
CA VAL A 541 31.90 -14.97 15.90
C VAL A 541 30.85 -15.89 16.53
N ILE A 542 30.14 -15.37 17.51
CA ILE A 542 28.92 -15.98 18.07
C ILE A 542 27.71 -15.26 17.49
N ILE A 543 26.73 -16.00 16.95
CA ILE A 543 25.44 -15.43 16.58
C ILE A 543 24.43 -15.68 17.71
N ALA A 544 23.93 -14.60 18.28
CA ALA A 544 22.99 -14.59 19.39
C ALA A 544 21.56 -14.28 18.90
N PRO A 545 20.66 -15.28 18.80
CA PRO A 545 19.27 -15.08 18.41
C PRO A 545 18.49 -14.27 19.45
N ILE A 546 17.80 -13.22 19.01
CA ILE A 546 16.94 -12.39 19.86
C ILE A 546 15.52 -12.49 19.34
N VAL A 547 14.67 -13.24 20.04
CA VAL A 547 13.28 -13.41 19.67
C VAL A 547 12.50 -12.18 20.10
N LYS A 548 12.13 -11.34 19.14
CA LYS A 548 11.27 -10.17 19.36
C LYS A 548 9.82 -10.59 19.58
N ARG A 549 9.38 -11.64 18.86
CA ARG A 549 8.02 -12.21 18.92
C ARG A 549 8.08 -13.72 18.77
N ALA A 550 7.53 -14.41 19.77
CA ALA A 550 7.39 -15.85 19.77
C ALA A 550 6.12 -16.25 19.01
N SER A 551 6.19 -17.34 18.27
CA SER A 551 4.99 -17.98 17.75
C SER A 551 4.25 -18.72 18.88
N ALA A 552 2.93 -18.90 18.72
CA ALA A 552 2.13 -19.61 19.71
C ALA A 552 2.69 -21.02 19.99
N GLY A 553 2.97 -21.34 21.25
CA GLY A 553 3.57 -22.60 21.68
C GLY A 553 5.10 -22.62 21.72
N HIS A 554 5.78 -21.54 21.32
CA HIS A 554 7.24 -21.39 21.40
C HIS A 554 7.70 -20.39 22.48
N GLU A 555 6.81 -19.96 23.38
CA GLU A 555 7.06 -18.90 24.36
C GLU A 555 8.21 -19.27 25.31
N GLU A 556 8.23 -20.50 25.82
CA GLU A 556 9.27 -20.97 26.74
C GLU A 556 10.66 -21.01 26.08
N ILE A 557 10.73 -21.55 24.86
CA ILE A 557 11.98 -21.61 24.07
C ILE A 557 12.48 -20.20 23.77
N SER A 558 11.58 -19.29 23.40
CA SER A 558 11.90 -17.88 23.13
C SER A 558 12.43 -17.16 24.37
N LEU A 559 11.85 -17.39 25.54
CA LEU A 559 12.33 -16.84 26.81
C LEU A 559 13.75 -17.35 27.13
N ARG A 560 14.01 -18.65 26.93
CA ARG A 560 15.35 -19.24 27.12
C ARG A 560 16.38 -18.67 26.16
N LEU A 561 16.04 -18.52 24.88
CA LEU A 561 16.90 -17.90 23.87
C LEU A 561 17.24 -16.45 24.22
N ASN A 562 16.24 -15.66 24.64
CA ASN A 562 16.44 -14.27 25.03
C ASN A 562 17.30 -14.14 26.31
N ALA A 563 17.08 -15.01 27.30
CA ALA A 563 17.91 -15.05 28.50
C ALA A 563 19.37 -15.37 28.18
N LEU A 564 19.61 -16.34 27.29
CA LEU A 564 20.95 -16.70 26.83
C LEU A 564 21.60 -15.55 26.05
N SER A 565 20.90 -14.92 25.11
CA SER A 565 21.41 -13.79 24.35
C SER A 565 21.75 -12.60 25.26
N LYS A 566 20.96 -12.36 26.31
CA LYS A 566 21.27 -11.36 27.34
C LYS A 566 22.55 -11.71 28.12
N ALA A 567 22.74 -12.98 28.47
CA ALA A 567 23.95 -13.44 29.16
C ALA A 567 25.21 -13.28 28.29
N LEU A 568 25.11 -13.59 26.99
CA LEU A 568 26.20 -13.38 26.01
C LEU A 568 26.55 -11.89 25.88
N GLN A 569 25.54 -11.03 25.79
CA GLN A 569 25.75 -9.57 25.70
C GLN A 569 26.35 -8.96 26.97
N ALA A 570 26.10 -9.55 28.14
CA ALA A 570 26.71 -9.10 29.39
C ALA A 570 28.21 -9.47 29.51
N ASN A 571 28.70 -10.38 28.66
CA ASN A 571 30.07 -10.92 28.72
C ASN A 571 30.90 -10.62 27.46
N LEU A 572 30.58 -9.54 26.73
CA LEU A 572 31.24 -9.19 25.46
C LEU A 572 32.77 -9.06 25.58
N ASP A 573 33.27 -8.56 26.71
CA ASP A 573 34.72 -8.39 26.95
C ASP A 573 35.47 -9.73 27.05
N ARG A 574 34.74 -10.81 27.32
CA ARG A 574 35.29 -12.16 27.58
C ARG A 574 35.01 -13.14 26.46
N LEU A 575 34.03 -12.88 25.62
CA LEU A 575 33.65 -13.77 24.52
C LEU A 575 34.38 -13.40 23.22
N PRO A 576 34.37 -14.30 22.22
CA PRO A 576 34.47 -13.89 20.82
C PRO A 576 33.39 -12.86 20.48
N ARG A 577 33.54 -12.19 19.34
CA ARG A 577 32.59 -11.17 18.88
C ARG A 577 31.17 -11.75 18.82
N VAL A 578 30.19 -11.02 19.35
CA VAL A 578 28.78 -11.46 19.35
C VAL A 578 27.98 -10.59 18.38
N ILE A 579 27.22 -11.22 17.48
CA ILE A 579 26.28 -10.56 16.57
C ILE A 579 24.86 -10.97 16.94
N ALA A 580 24.01 -9.97 17.14
CA ALA A 580 22.59 -10.20 17.39
C ALA A 580 21.86 -10.60 16.10
N LEU A 581 20.99 -11.60 16.18
CA LEU A 581 20.10 -12.03 15.11
C LEU A 581 18.65 -11.81 15.54
N PRO A 582 18.03 -10.68 15.20
CA PRO A 582 16.64 -10.42 15.56
C PRO A 582 15.70 -11.37 14.81
N ILE A 583 14.82 -12.04 15.55
CA ILE A 583 13.87 -13.03 15.04
C ILE A 583 12.45 -12.59 15.35
N ASN A 584 11.60 -12.65 14.33
CA ASN A 584 10.15 -12.58 14.47
C ASN A 584 9.59 -13.92 13.95
N GLU A 585 9.22 -14.82 14.87
CA GLU A 585 8.80 -16.16 14.49
C GLU A 585 7.46 -16.17 13.73
N GLU A 586 6.57 -15.23 14.05
CA GLU A 586 5.26 -15.10 13.39
C GLU A 586 5.39 -14.66 11.93
N GLN A 587 6.34 -13.76 11.63
CA GLN A 587 6.66 -13.34 10.26
C GLN A 587 7.46 -14.39 9.48
N GLY A 588 8.12 -15.31 10.18
CA GLY A 588 9.00 -16.34 9.63
C GLY A 588 10.40 -15.80 9.27
N PRO A 589 11.14 -16.51 8.40
CA PRO A 589 12.50 -16.10 8.07
C PRO A 589 12.50 -14.80 7.27
N ILE A 590 13.05 -13.73 7.86
CA ILE A 590 13.18 -12.40 7.25
C ILE A 590 14.55 -12.27 6.59
N PHE A 591 14.58 -12.04 5.27
CA PHE A 591 15.83 -11.95 4.51
C PHE A 591 16.78 -10.88 5.05
N GLU A 592 16.30 -9.70 5.44
CA GLU A 592 17.18 -8.62 5.92
C GLU A 592 18.02 -9.04 7.15
N THR A 593 17.44 -9.82 8.06
CA THR A 593 18.16 -10.37 9.22
C THR A 593 19.33 -11.24 8.80
N PHE A 594 19.13 -12.13 7.82
CA PHE A 594 20.18 -12.98 7.26
C PHE A 594 21.16 -12.17 6.41
N ALA A 595 20.67 -11.16 5.71
CA ALA A 595 21.47 -10.29 4.87
C ALA A 595 22.51 -9.53 5.70
N LYS A 596 22.12 -8.98 6.85
CA LYS A 596 23.05 -8.29 7.77
C LYS A 596 24.18 -9.22 8.22
N VAL A 597 23.87 -10.45 8.63
CA VAL A 597 24.90 -11.43 9.01
C VAL A 597 25.79 -11.81 7.83
N GLY A 598 25.18 -12.17 6.69
CA GLY A 598 25.92 -12.56 5.49
C GLY A 598 26.82 -11.46 4.94
N LEU A 599 26.38 -10.20 5.02
CA LEU A 599 27.12 -9.04 4.53
C LEU A 599 28.36 -8.72 5.37
N VAL A 600 28.36 -9.07 6.67
CA VAL A 600 29.58 -8.99 7.49
C VAL A 600 30.64 -9.97 6.98
N TYR A 601 30.24 -11.14 6.49
CA TYR A 601 31.17 -12.12 5.93
C TYR A 601 31.56 -11.82 4.46
N THR A 602 30.58 -11.50 3.62
CA THR A 602 30.79 -11.25 2.18
C THR A 602 30.05 -10.00 1.74
N GLN A 603 30.76 -9.05 1.13
CA GLN A 603 30.15 -7.81 0.61
C GLN A 603 29.23 -8.03 -0.60
N ASN A 604 29.10 -9.28 -1.06
CA ASN A 604 28.30 -9.63 -2.22
C ASN A 604 26.87 -10.01 -1.80
N LEU A 605 25.97 -9.01 -1.76
CA LEU A 605 24.55 -9.23 -1.46
C LEU A 605 23.88 -10.26 -2.37
N LYS A 606 24.29 -10.38 -3.65
CA LYS A 606 23.74 -11.40 -4.55
C LYS A 606 24.10 -12.81 -4.07
N ARG A 607 25.36 -13.02 -3.66
CA ARG A 607 25.81 -14.31 -3.08
C ARG A 607 25.05 -14.64 -1.80
N VAL A 608 24.86 -13.64 -0.93
CA VAL A 608 24.05 -13.76 0.30
C VAL A 608 22.62 -14.19 -0.03
N ARG A 609 21.99 -13.52 -0.99
CA ARG A 609 20.63 -13.86 -1.43
C ARG A 609 20.52 -15.27 -2.00
N SER A 610 21.46 -15.66 -2.87
CA SER A 610 21.48 -17.01 -3.43
C SER A 610 21.61 -18.08 -2.35
N ALA A 611 22.50 -17.89 -1.36
CA ALA A 611 22.63 -18.81 -0.24
C ALA A 611 21.33 -18.90 0.59
N TYR A 612 20.68 -17.77 0.85
CA TYR A 612 19.43 -17.72 1.62
C TYR A 612 18.29 -18.47 0.94
N TYR A 613 18.09 -18.24 -0.36
CA TYR A 613 17.03 -18.92 -1.11
C TYR A 613 17.32 -20.41 -1.28
N GLN A 614 18.55 -20.80 -1.62
CA GLN A 614 18.91 -22.22 -1.74
C GLN A 614 18.73 -22.98 -0.42
N ALA A 615 19.16 -22.38 0.69
CA ALA A 615 18.96 -22.96 2.02
C ALA A 615 17.48 -23.14 2.35
N GLY A 616 16.65 -22.13 2.09
CA GLY A 616 15.23 -22.20 2.40
C GLY A 616 14.42 -23.07 1.44
N GLU A 617 14.80 -23.21 0.17
CA GLU A 617 14.18 -24.18 -0.76
C GLU A 617 14.45 -25.61 -0.28
N ARG A 618 15.71 -25.93 0.09
CA ARG A 618 16.09 -27.27 0.60
C ARG A 618 15.35 -27.65 1.89
N LEU A 619 15.03 -26.66 2.73
CA LEU A 619 14.31 -26.86 4.00
C LEU A 619 12.79 -26.66 3.88
N GLY A 620 12.28 -26.45 2.66
CA GLY A 620 10.85 -26.28 2.39
C GLY A 620 10.23 -25.00 2.96
N PHE A 621 11.03 -23.96 3.23
CA PHE A 621 10.52 -22.63 3.52
C PHE A 621 9.99 -21.93 2.26
N TRP A 622 10.65 -22.16 1.12
CA TRP A 622 10.29 -21.57 -0.16
C TRP A 622 9.85 -22.67 -1.13
N GLY A 623 8.84 -22.40 -1.95
CA GLY A 623 8.59 -23.23 -3.13
C GLY A 623 9.67 -23.01 -4.19
N ALA A 624 9.88 -23.99 -5.08
CA ALA A 624 10.81 -23.84 -6.20
C ALA A 624 10.50 -22.58 -7.03
N ASN A 625 11.53 -21.85 -7.45
CA ASN A 625 11.36 -20.61 -8.21
C ASN A 625 10.67 -20.88 -9.58
N THR A 626 9.40 -20.53 -9.68
CA THR A 626 8.58 -20.72 -10.89
C THR A 626 8.80 -19.67 -11.97
N LEU A 627 9.44 -18.52 -11.65
CA LEU A 627 9.70 -17.44 -12.61
C LEU A 627 10.88 -17.74 -13.55
N ALA A 628 11.69 -18.76 -13.25
CA ALA A 628 12.78 -19.22 -14.10
C ALA A 628 12.30 -20.06 -15.31
N MET A 629 10.99 -20.38 -15.41
CA MET A 629 10.46 -21.35 -16.38
C MET A 629 9.65 -20.78 -17.54
N ALA A 630 9.65 -19.46 -17.77
CA ALA A 630 9.06 -18.89 -18.99
C ALA A 630 10.15 -18.63 -20.04
N PRO A 631 10.45 -19.56 -20.97
CA PRO A 631 11.29 -19.23 -22.11
C PRO A 631 10.57 -18.17 -22.94
N ALA A 632 11.32 -17.14 -23.34
CA ALA A 632 10.89 -16.26 -24.41
C ALA A 632 10.69 -17.13 -25.66
N THR A 633 9.45 -17.43 -26.00
CA THR A 633 9.12 -17.99 -27.31
C THR A 633 9.43 -16.92 -28.34
N THR A 634 10.64 -16.97 -28.87
CA THR A 634 11.02 -16.31 -30.11
C THR A 634 10.14 -16.89 -31.22
N GLY A 635 9.16 -16.12 -31.67
CA GLY A 635 8.43 -16.43 -32.89
C GLY A 635 9.38 -16.36 -34.08
N GLN A 636 9.89 -17.52 -34.50
CA GLN A 636 10.33 -17.78 -35.87
C GLN A 636 9.38 -18.82 -36.44
N GLY A 637 8.29 -18.33 -37.04
CA GLY A 637 7.49 -19.08 -38.00
C GLY A 637 7.71 -18.43 -39.35
N THR A 638 8.66 -18.97 -40.10
CA THR A 638 8.82 -18.70 -41.53
C THR A 638 7.72 -19.42 -42.28
N ASP A 639 6.70 -18.69 -42.71
CA ASP A 639 5.78 -19.17 -43.74
C ASP A 639 6.50 -19.11 -45.10
N SER A 640 6.75 -20.29 -45.67
CA SER A 640 6.97 -20.45 -47.11
C SER A 640 5.68 -20.98 -47.74
N PRO A 641 5.22 -20.43 -48.86
CA PRO A 641 3.96 -20.82 -49.47
C PRO A 641 4.19 -21.98 -50.43
N HIS A 642 3.36 -23.02 -50.41
CA HIS A 642 3.10 -23.86 -51.58
C HIS A 642 1.80 -24.66 -51.43
N ALA A 643 1.01 -24.59 -52.51
CA ALA A 643 -0.16 -25.39 -52.91
C ALA A 643 -1.50 -25.08 -52.24
#